data_AF-A0A1S2QPX2-F1
#
_entry.id   AF-A0A1S2QPX2-F1
#
_cell.length_a   1.000
_cell.length_b   1.000
_cell.length_c   1.000
_cell.angle_alpha   90.00
_cell.angle_beta   90.00
_cell.angle_gamma   90.00
#
_symmetry.space_group_name_H-M   'P 1'
#
loop_
_entity.id
_entity.type
_entity.pdbx_description
1 polymer ?
#
loop_
_entity_poly.entity_id
_entity_poly.type
_entity_poly.pdbx_seq_one_letter_code
_entity_poly.pdbx_strand_id
1 'polypeptide(L)'
;MIEVKGRVKKLSKKVYPFSIGFLCVSLMSTMLSPVAQAADNPPWVSPIQVSPLANDGKTTSGNVQISVKAGDDLGVSKVEFYSADGKYLIGRKTSPPYTVKWATTPSVSDGEQILKVIAYDKTGHKAGTTRKVYIQNDKAAPSSPTNLHTTAKTNKSISLAWSASKDNVGVVEYDVYNGQVRIGTSTSTSVTLRELKPGKTYHLLVKAKDHAGNISPASNTINVTTDDLPPTVSPLGVSPLDKDGKTARGNVKLSVTANDDSGISKVEFYSENGKYLIGTRKSKPYSVTWATDPWVPDGEQLVKAIVYDQSGQKTETSKKVYIHNKMGPHAPKDFSLTGKTAHSISLKWDGLSNDDVTSYSIYQNNIKIMDTASTHFVIGGLTPDTQYTFYVTAKDAKGQESPASQKLTVSTGSQTLTPPSYMVSGYYAGWSTYTGFNVSDIDASKLTQINYAFANIGDDLKMQVGDPTVDIEKSFPGDSSTDAFKGNFNQLKKLKHKFPHLKTVISVGGWNWSGKFSDAALTDSSRTVFADSVVKFLVTYGFDGVDFDWEYPVGGGLKTNVTRPADKTNYTLLLQKVREKLDAQQALDGKKYTISIAAGASSSFAENTQLEQIGKIVDDIQLMTYDMHGPWDSLTGFNSPLNAGTGEPSNSPSDSQAMQLFLDKGVPANKLVMGVPFHGYEYKGVNNTSNGLNQSYSGADSVNYAAIEKNFIGKNGFVRYWNEDSQVPYLWNGSTFISYDDAESMDQKAAFIKSKGLAGAMIWEISQDPNEVLLNQLATDLR
;
A
#
# COMPACT_ATOMS: atom_id res chain seq x y z
N MET A 1 19.00 -21.40 37.56
CA MET A 1 19.31 -22.83 37.32
C MET A 1 20.82 -22.93 37.16
N ILE A 2 21.58 -23.59 38.06
CA ILE A 2 21.74 -25.05 38.25
C ILE A 2 22.70 -25.61 37.16
N GLU A 3 24.02 -25.64 37.45
CA GLU A 3 24.89 -26.86 37.58
C GLU A 3 25.43 -27.37 36.20
N VAL A 4 26.32 -28.35 35.98
CA VAL A 4 27.13 -29.37 36.75
C VAL A 4 28.35 -29.72 35.83
N LYS A 5 29.47 -30.41 36.12
CA LYS A 5 30.52 -30.56 37.18
C LYS A 5 31.67 -31.37 36.51
N GLY A 6 32.97 -31.33 36.85
CA GLY A 6 33.76 -30.46 37.76
C GLY A 6 34.96 -31.16 38.44
N ARG A 7 36.18 -30.56 38.38
CA ARG A 7 37.38 -30.76 39.27
C ARG A 7 38.36 -31.96 39.10
N VAL A 8 39.67 -31.61 39.16
CA VAL A 8 40.77 -32.31 39.89
C VAL A 8 41.69 -31.20 40.44
N LYS A 9 41.78 -30.93 41.77
CA LYS A 9 42.82 -31.37 42.76
C LYS A 9 44.28 -31.05 42.34
N LYS A 10 45.21 -30.55 43.19
CA LYS A 10 45.40 -30.66 44.67
C LYS A 10 46.39 -29.57 45.20
N LEU A 11 46.20 -29.06 46.44
CA LEU A 11 47.22 -28.60 47.45
C LEU A 11 48.30 -27.51 47.08
N SER A 12 48.90 -26.71 47.99
CA SER A 12 48.54 -26.30 49.38
C SER A 12 49.34 -25.07 49.91
N LYS A 13 48.61 -24.09 50.47
CA LYS A 13 48.95 -23.05 51.49
C LYS A 13 50.39 -22.86 52.08
N LYS A 14 50.82 -21.57 52.05
CA LYS A 14 51.23 -20.66 53.18
C LYS A 14 52.70 -20.45 53.65
N VAL A 15 53.01 -19.14 53.79
CA VAL A 15 53.77 -18.42 54.86
C VAL A 15 55.31 -18.27 54.77
N TYR A 16 55.78 -17.06 55.16
CA TYR A 16 57.17 -16.58 55.30
C TYR A 16 57.85 -17.09 56.59
N PRO A 17 59.19 -16.96 56.74
CA PRO A 17 59.70 -15.88 57.62
C PRO A 17 61.04 -15.23 57.16
N PHE A 18 61.70 -14.55 58.09
CA PHE A 18 62.84 -13.61 57.94
C PHE A 18 64.13 -14.15 58.64
N SER A 19 65.24 -13.43 58.48
CA SER A 19 66.35 -13.23 59.47
C SER A 19 67.56 -14.19 59.60
N ILE A 20 68.75 -13.56 59.39
CA ILE A 20 69.93 -13.47 60.30
C ILE A 20 70.85 -14.70 60.55
N GLY A 21 72.17 -14.44 60.50
CA GLY A 21 73.26 -15.31 61.01
C GLY A 21 74.23 -15.77 59.91
N PHE A 22 75.56 -15.84 60.10
CA PHE A 22 76.39 -15.59 61.29
C PHE A 22 77.75 -14.98 60.89
N LEU A 23 78.38 -14.26 61.83
CA LEU A 23 79.80 -13.89 61.77
C LEU A 23 80.58 -14.82 62.70
N CYS A 24 81.70 -15.41 62.27
CA CYS A 24 82.68 -15.97 63.22
C CYS A 24 84.08 -16.10 62.61
N VAL A 25 85.09 -15.66 63.36
CA VAL A 25 86.52 -15.89 63.12
C VAL A 25 87.16 -16.20 64.49
N SER A 26 87.83 -17.34 64.64
CA SER A 26 88.57 -17.65 65.87
C SER A 26 89.73 -18.63 65.66
N LEU A 27 90.94 -18.11 65.90
CA LEU A 27 92.15 -18.74 66.47
C LEU A 27 92.58 -20.17 66.06
N MET A 28 93.79 -20.24 65.51
CA MET A 28 94.95 -21.02 66.01
C MET A 28 94.71 -22.34 66.77
N SER A 29 95.30 -23.43 66.26
CA SER A 29 96.58 -23.92 66.82
C SER A 29 97.35 -24.82 65.84
N THR A 30 98.61 -25.11 66.13
CA THR A 30 99.58 -25.82 65.27
C THR A 30 99.79 -27.29 65.64
N MET A 31 100.12 -28.16 64.67
CA MET A 31 101.10 -29.24 64.85
C MET A 31 101.73 -29.69 63.50
N LEU A 32 103.05 -29.47 63.38
CA LEU A 32 104.07 -30.26 62.66
C LEU A 32 103.74 -30.98 61.33
N SER A 33 104.32 -30.52 60.22
CA SER A 33 105.45 -31.20 59.53
C SER A 33 105.95 -30.40 58.31
N PRO A 34 107.27 -30.35 58.03
CA PRO A 34 107.81 -29.65 56.85
C PRO A 34 107.74 -30.53 55.60
N VAL A 35 107.13 -30.01 54.53
CA VAL A 35 107.24 -30.56 53.17
C VAL A 35 107.93 -29.51 52.30
N ALA A 36 108.88 -29.94 51.46
CA ALA A 36 109.64 -29.03 50.61
C ALA A 36 108.72 -28.28 49.63
N GLN A 37 108.92 -26.98 49.48
CA GLN A 37 108.22 -26.19 48.48
C GLN A 37 108.73 -26.58 47.08
N ALA A 38 107.87 -27.22 46.29
CA ALA A 38 108.17 -27.52 44.89
C ALA A 38 108.38 -26.22 44.10
N ALA A 39 109.22 -26.28 43.07
CA ALA A 39 109.36 -25.19 42.12
C ALA A 39 108.07 -25.05 41.31
N ASP A 40 107.52 -23.84 41.28
CA ASP A 40 106.32 -23.46 40.55
C ASP A 40 106.55 -23.58 39.03
N ASN A 41 105.61 -24.21 38.30
CA ASN A 41 105.75 -24.39 36.85
C ASN A 41 105.12 -23.21 36.10
N PRO A 42 105.62 -22.83 34.91
CA PRO A 42 104.94 -21.84 34.09
C PRO A 42 103.56 -22.34 33.61
N PRO A 43 102.55 -21.46 33.50
CA PRO A 43 101.21 -21.83 33.06
C PRO A 43 101.20 -22.37 31.62
N TRP A 44 100.17 -23.12 31.23
CA TRP A 44 99.96 -23.55 29.86
C TRP A 44 98.74 -22.87 29.22
N VAL A 45 98.75 -22.73 27.88
CA VAL A 45 97.65 -22.12 27.09
C VAL A 45 97.37 -22.97 25.85
N SER A 46 96.10 -23.31 25.61
CA SER A 46 95.68 -24.04 24.39
C SER A 46 95.75 -23.16 23.14
N PRO A 47 95.84 -23.75 21.93
CA PRO A 47 95.70 -23.00 20.67
C PRO A 47 94.43 -22.13 20.63
N ILE A 48 94.58 -20.91 20.10
CA ILE A 48 93.51 -19.90 20.06
C ILE A 48 92.33 -20.37 19.20
N GLN A 49 91.14 -20.42 19.78
CA GLN A 49 89.89 -20.62 19.05
C GLN A 49 89.29 -19.28 18.67
N VAL A 50 88.69 -19.22 17.48
CA VAL A 50 88.14 -18.02 16.84
C VAL A 50 86.81 -18.42 16.20
N SER A 51 85.76 -17.62 16.39
CA SER A 51 84.44 -17.86 15.81
C SER A 51 83.65 -16.56 15.63
N PRO A 52 82.97 -16.32 14.49
CA PRO A 52 82.93 -17.19 13.31
C PRO A 52 84.27 -17.23 12.56
N LEU A 53 84.43 -18.24 11.74
CA LEU A 53 85.45 -18.35 10.70
C LEU A 53 84.76 -18.72 9.39
N ALA A 54 85.30 -18.28 8.27
CA ALA A 54 84.89 -18.76 6.96
C ALA A 54 85.30 -20.23 6.75
N ASN A 55 84.81 -20.84 5.67
CA ASN A 55 85.06 -22.24 5.32
C ASN A 55 86.56 -22.59 5.08
N ASP A 56 87.43 -21.58 4.98
CA ASP A 56 88.89 -21.74 4.91
C ASP A 56 89.58 -21.98 6.28
N GLY A 57 88.82 -21.86 7.39
CA GLY A 57 89.29 -21.99 8.77
C GLY A 57 90.19 -20.85 9.27
N LYS A 58 90.34 -19.76 8.50
CA LYS A 58 91.33 -18.70 8.74
C LYS A 58 90.75 -17.28 8.63
N THR A 59 89.79 -17.04 7.75
CA THR A 59 89.23 -15.71 7.50
C THR A 59 88.06 -15.42 8.44
N THR A 60 87.94 -14.18 8.94
CA THR A 60 86.89 -13.73 9.86
C THR A 60 86.63 -12.22 9.70
N SER A 61 85.46 -11.75 10.16
CA SER A 61 85.05 -10.34 10.04
C SER A 61 83.90 -9.99 10.99
N GLY A 62 83.59 -8.70 11.12
CA GLY A 62 82.55 -8.20 12.02
C GLY A 62 82.86 -8.48 13.50
N ASN A 63 81.92 -9.10 14.20
CA ASN A 63 82.01 -9.41 15.63
C ASN A 63 82.56 -10.83 15.87
N VAL A 64 83.82 -10.90 16.27
CA VAL A 64 84.59 -12.14 16.43
C VAL A 64 84.72 -12.51 17.91
N GLN A 65 84.46 -13.77 18.26
CA GLN A 65 84.72 -14.33 19.58
C GLN A 65 86.07 -15.07 19.57
N ILE A 66 86.92 -14.79 20.56
CA ILE A 66 88.25 -15.40 20.73
C ILE A 66 88.28 -16.12 22.07
N SER A 67 88.77 -17.36 22.13
CA SER A 67 88.88 -18.12 23.39
C SER A 67 90.07 -19.06 23.46
N VAL A 68 90.47 -19.38 24.70
CA VAL A 68 91.48 -20.41 25.03
C VAL A 68 91.06 -21.18 26.28
N LYS A 69 91.69 -22.34 26.50
CA LYS A 69 91.87 -22.93 27.83
C LYS A 69 93.26 -22.55 28.34
N ALA A 70 93.39 -22.31 29.63
CA ALA A 70 94.68 -22.13 30.30
C ALA A 70 94.62 -22.79 31.68
N GLY A 71 95.75 -23.30 32.16
CA GLY A 71 95.87 -24.01 33.42
C GLY A 71 97.28 -23.95 33.97
N ASP A 72 97.42 -24.28 35.24
CA ASP A 72 98.58 -23.96 36.08
C ASP A 72 98.44 -24.72 37.43
N ASP A 73 99.52 -25.10 38.09
CA ASP A 73 99.50 -25.86 39.34
C ASP A 73 99.27 -25.00 40.60
N LEU A 74 99.64 -23.71 40.59
CA LEU A 74 99.22 -22.76 41.63
C LEU A 74 97.97 -21.95 41.23
N GLY A 75 97.65 -21.88 39.94
CA GLY A 75 96.43 -21.37 39.34
C GLY A 75 96.61 -20.02 38.64
N VAL A 76 96.25 -19.96 37.35
CA VAL A 76 96.26 -18.77 36.48
C VAL A 76 95.60 -17.55 37.16
N SER A 77 96.33 -16.44 37.27
CA SER A 77 95.82 -15.16 37.80
C SER A 77 95.10 -14.32 36.74
N LYS A 78 95.59 -14.35 35.49
CA LYS A 78 94.96 -13.67 34.34
C LYS A 78 95.34 -14.29 33.00
N VAL A 79 94.46 -14.10 32.03
CA VAL A 79 94.68 -14.31 30.60
C VAL A 79 94.38 -13.00 29.87
N GLU A 80 95.31 -12.56 29.02
CA GLU A 80 95.22 -11.33 28.22
C GLU A 80 95.24 -11.64 26.73
N PHE A 81 94.32 -11.01 26.00
CA PHE A 81 94.06 -11.25 24.57
C PHE A 81 94.45 -10.01 23.77
N TYR A 82 95.24 -10.17 22.72
CA TYR A 82 95.77 -9.07 21.91
C TYR A 82 95.58 -9.30 20.40
N SER A 83 95.39 -8.20 19.66
CA SER A 83 95.34 -8.12 18.19
C SER A 83 96.49 -7.25 17.65
N ALA A 84 96.54 -7.08 16.31
CA ALA A 84 97.60 -6.34 15.59
C ALA A 84 99.00 -6.76 16.06
N ASP A 85 99.28 -8.06 15.96
CA ASP A 85 100.56 -8.69 16.27
C ASP A 85 101.01 -8.54 17.73
N GLY A 86 100.03 -8.34 18.62
CA GLY A 86 100.22 -8.16 20.05
C GLY A 86 100.22 -6.70 20.53
N LYS A 87 99.94 -5.72 19.67
CA LYS A 87 99.99 -4.29 20.00
C LYS A 87 98.78 -3.79 20.80
N TYR A 88 97.57 -4.30 20.52
CA TYR A 88 96.34 -3.80 21.15
C TYR A 88 95.68 -4.86 22.02
N LEU A 89 95.38 -4.51 23.28
CA LEU A 89 94.67 -5.38 24.21
C LEU A 89 93.17 -5.41 23.86
N ILE A 90 92.67 -6.57 23.45
CA ILE A 90 91.25 -6.86 23.22
C ILE A 90 90.52 -7.02 24.56
N GLY A 91 91.16 -7.64 25.55
CA GLY A 91 90.62 -7.77 26.89
C GLY A 91 91.44 -8.67 27.82
N ARG A 92 91.09 -8.64 29.11
CA ARG A 92 91.67 -9.47 30.18
C ARG A 92 90.55 -10.31 30.84
N LYS A 93 90.87 -11.53 31.25
CA LYS A 93 90.03 -12.41 32.08
C LYS A 93 90.84 -12.96 33.25
N THR A 94 90.27 -13.01 34.45
CA THR A 94 90.93 -13.52 35.67
C THR A 94 90.37 -14.87 36.14
N SER A 95 89.42 -15.44 35.40
CA SER A 95 88.85 -16.77 35.64
C SER A 95 88.29 -17.38 34.35
N PRO A 96 88.14 -18.72 34.26
CA PRO A 96 87.50 -19.38 33.12
C PRO A 96 85.98 -19.06 33.03
N PRO A 97 85.37 -19.13 31.84
CA PRO A 97 85.99 -19.40 30.54
C PRO A 97 86.75 -18.18 30.00
N TYR A 98 87.98 -18.41 29.54
CA TYR A 98 88.83 -17.37 28.97
C TYR A 98 88.38 -17.06 27.54
N THR A 99 87.36 -16.20 27.43
CA THR A 99 86.70 -15.81 26.19
C THR A 99 86.51 -14.28 26.14
N VAL A 100 86.81 -13.65 25.00
CA VAL A 100 86.55 -12.23 24.72
C VAL A 100 85.80 -12.06 23.39
N LYS A 101 85.13 -10.92 23.23
CA LYS A 101 84.60 -10.46 21.94
C LYS A 101 85.51 -9.37 21.37
N TRP A 102 85.66 -9.34 20.06
CA TRP A 102 86.50 -8.44 19.29
C TRP A 102 85.71 -7.95 18.07
N ALA A 103 85.40 -6.65 18.01
CA ALA A 103 84.90 -6.03 16.80
C ALA A 103 86.09 -5.74 15.87
N THR A 104 86.02 -6.22 14.64
CA THR A 104 87.06 -6.00 13.61
C THR A 104 86.73 -4.75 12.78
N THR A 105 85.47 -4.54 12.41
CA THR A 105 84.97 -3.24 11.95
C THR A 105 84.80 -2.23 13.09
N PRO A 106 85.06 -0.92 12.87
CA PRO A 106 85.73 -0.33 11.71
C PRO A 106 87.27 -0.29 11.85
N SER A 107 87.81 -0.67 13.02
CA SER A 107 89.14 -0.25 13.48
C SER A 107 90.29 -1.20 13.16
N VAL A 108 90.03 -2.38 12.57
CA VAL A 108 91.06 -3.36 12.18
C VAL A 108 91.15 -3.39 10.67
N SER A 109 92.36 -3.21 10.14
CA SER A 109 92.62 -3.32 8.69
C SER A 109 92.44 -4.76 8.21
N ASP A 110 91.95 -4.91 6.98
CA ASP A 110 91.86 -6.20 6.31
C ASP A 110 93.26 -6.75 5.96
N GLY A 111 93.37 -8.07 5.82
CA GLY A 111 94.63 -8.78 5.61
C GLY A 111 95.01 -9.69 6.78
N GLU A 112 96.25 -10.18 6.79
CA GLU A 112 96.72 -11.04 7.88
C GLU A 112 96.85 -10.26 9.20
N GLN A 113 96.41 -10.88 10.30
CA GLN A 113 96.56 -10.37 11.66
C GLN A 113 97.00 -11.52 12.59
N ILE A 114 98.03 -11.30 13.41
CA ILE A 114 98.40 -12.26 14.45
C ILE A 114 97.64 -11.92 15.74
N LEU A 115 96.73 -12.80 16.14
CA LEU A 115 96.18 -12.84 17.50
C LEU A 115 97.23 -13.43 18.45
N LYS A 116 97.36 -12.83 19.62
CA LYS A 116 98.29 -13.27 20.68
C LYS A 116 97.54 -13.37 22.00
N VAL A 117 97.69 -14.48 22.71
CA VAL A 117 97.10 -14.68 24.04
C VAL A 117 98.20 -15.04 25.03
N ILE A 118 98.19 -14.44 26.21
CA ILE A 118 99.18 -14.66 27.28
C ILE A 118 98.44 -14.99 28.58
N ALA A 119 98.75 -16.13 29.18
CA ALA A 119 98.35 -16.47 30.55
C ALA A 119 99.48 -16.17 31.52
N TYR A 120 99.13 -15.84 32.75
CA TYR A 120 100.03 -15.55 33.87
C TYR A 120 99.54 -16.34 35.09
N ASP A 121 100.47 -16.92 35.85
CA ASP A 121 100.21 -17.54 37.15
C ASP A 121 100.11 -16.48 38.27
N LYS A 122 100.20 -16.91 39.54
CA LYS A 122 100.19 -16.01 40.72
C LYS A 122 101.55 -15.51 41.17
N THR A 123 102.66 -16.09 40.71
CA THR A 123 104.03 -15.80 41.16
C THR A 123 104.76 -14.83 40.23
N GLY A 124 104.44 -14.87 38.93
CA GLY A 124 104.88 -13.93 37.91
C GLY A 124 105.28 -14.57 36.57
N HIS A 125 105.30 -15.90 36.42
CA HIS A 125 105.60 -16.51 35.12
C HIS A 125 104.43 -16.36 34.16
N LYS A 126 104.71 -16.66 32.89
CA LYS A 126 103.81 -16.43 31.77
C LYS A 126 104.08 -17.40 30.65
N ALA A 127 103.02 -17.83 29.99
CA ALA A 127 103.09 -18.52 28.71
C ALA A 127 102.11 -17.89 27.74
N GLY A 128 102.38 -18.03 26.45
CA GLY A 128 101.54 -17.46 25.42
C GLY A 128 101.53 -18.26 24.15
N THR A 129 100.48 -18.03 23.38
CA THR A 129 100.22 -18.68 22.10
C THR A 129 99.80 -17.63 21.07
N THR A 130 99.93 -17.94 19.79
CA THR A 130 99.55 -17.05 18.69
C THR A 130 98.76 -17.80 17.62
N ARG A 131 97.93 -17.08 16.88
CA ARG A 131 97.19 -17.59 15.72
C ARG A 131 97.09 -16.49 14.66
N LYS A 132 97.51 -16.81 13.44
CA LYS A 132 97.19 -16.01 12.26
C LYS A 132 95.70 -16.15 11.93
N VAL A 133 95.03 -15.03 11.72
CA VAL A 133 93.70 -14.93 11.10
C VAL A 133 93.79 -13.95 9.94
N TYR A 134 92.88 -14.05 8.98
CA TYR A 134 92.72 -13.07 7.91
C TYR A 134 91.46 -12.26 8.18
N ILE A 135 91.57 -10.94 8.17
CA ILE A 135 90.44 -10.04 8.34
C ILE A 135 89.96 -9.63 6.94
N GLN A 136 88.67 -9.79 6.68
CA GLN A 136 88.04 -9.37 5.44
C GLN A 136 86.64 -8.81 5.73
N ASN A 137 86.59 -7.54 6.11
CA ASN A 137 85.33 -6.85 6.35
C ASN A 137 84.64 -6.51 5.03
N ASP A 138 83.31 -6.58 5.02
CA ASP A 138 82.55 -6.10 3.87
C ASP A 138 82.53 -4.57 3.83
N LYS A 139 82.72 -4.05 2.62
CA LYS A 139 82.86 -2.63 2.27
C LYS A 139 82.04 -2.26 1.03
N ALA A 140 81.40 -3.24 0.38
CA ALA A 140 80.36 -2.93 -0.57
C ALA A 140 79.19 -2.28 0.18
N ALA A 141 78.54 -1.31 -0.44
CA ALA A 141 77.30 -0.75 0.07
C ALA A 141 76.14 -1.24 -0.80
N PRO A 142 74.93 -1.43 -0.25
CA PRO A 142 73.77 -1.82 -1.04
C PRO A 142 73.51 -0.86 -2.19
N SER A 143 72.87 -1.36 -3.25
CA SER A 143 72.32 -0.50 -4.30
C SER A 143 71.34 0.53 -3.71
N SER A 144 71.18 1.69 -4.33
CA SER A 144 70.13 2.63 -3.94
C SER A 144 68.73 1.99 -4.06
N PRO A 145 67.80 2.25 -3.13
CA PRO A 145 66.40 1.91 -3.32
C PRO A 145 65.85 2.69 -4.52
N THR A 146 64.98 2.08 -5.32
CA THR A 146 64.43 2.70 -6.54
C THR A 146 62.91 2.77 -6.49
N ASN A 147 62.30 3.57 -7.36
CA ASN A 147 60.84 3.74 -7.45
C ASN A 147 60.18 4.12 -6.10
N LEU A 148 60.80 5.04 -5.33
CA LEU A 148 60.17 5.58 -4.13
C LEU A 148 58.95 6.42 -4.53
N HIS A 149 57.79 6.05 -4.03
CA HIS A 149 56.51 6.74 -4.26
C HIS A 149 55.61 6.70 -3.03
N THR A 150 54.63 7.61 -2.98
CA THR A 150 53.56 7.62 -1.98
C THR A 150 52.44 6.68 -2.40
N THR A 151 51.95 5.86 -1.47
CA THR A 151 50.81 4.94 -1.68
C THR A 151 49.53 5.44 -1.02
N ALA A 152 49.63 6.26 0.02
CA ALA A 152 48.53 7.00 0.65
C ALA A 152 49.06 8.19 1.46
N LYS A 153 48.25 9.21 1.69
CA LYS A 153 48.54 10.30 2.63
C LYS A 153 47.31 10.68 3.46
N THR A 154 47.56 11.30 4.61
CA THR A 154 46.58 12.02 5.44
C THR A 154 47.25 13.26 6.02
N ASN A 155 46.51 14.07 6.78
CA ASN A 155 47.03 15.24 7.49
C ASN A 155 48.13 14.92 8.53
N LYS A 156 48.27 13.66 8.96
CA LYS A 156 49.23 13.22 9.98
C LYS A 156 50.05 11.99 9.60
N SER A 157 49.91 11.48 8.38
CA SER A 157 50.69 10.33 7.91
C SER A 157 50.95 10.31 6.41
N ILE A 158 52.07 9.68 6.03
CA ILE A 158 52.43 9.40 4.63
C ILE A 158 52.86 7.94 4.55
N SER A 159 52.18 7.16 3.72
CA SER A 159 52.56 5.79 3.37
C SER A 159 53.43 5.79 2.12
N LEU A 160 54.56 5.09 2.21
CA LEU A 160 55.60 5.01 1.18
C LEU A 160 55.80 3.56 0.75
N ALA A 161 56.16 3.36 -0.52
CA ALA A 161 56.68 2.11 -1.04
C ALA A 161 57.85 2.36 -2.01
N TRP A 162 58.75 1.39 -2.12
CA TRP A 162 59.90 1.41 -3.01
C TRP A 162 60.25 -0.01 -3.48
N SER A 163 61.18 -0.13 -4.43
CA SER A 163 61.76 -1.38 -4.89
C SER A 163 63.01 -1.75 -4.09
N ALA A 164 63.20 -3.04 -3.83
CA ALA A 164 64.26 -3.55 -2.96
C ALA A 164 65.67 -3.25 -3.48
N SER A 165 66.56 -2.88 -2.55
CA SER A 165 68.00 -2.82 -2.78
C SER A 165 68.62 -4.21 -2.82
N LYS A 166 69.78 -4.34 -3.49
CA LYS A 166 70.58 -5.56 -3.54
C LYS A 166 71.97 -5.32 -2.96
N ASP A 167 72.54 -6.36 -2.37
CA ASP A 167 73.78 -6.35 -1.63
C ASP A 167 74.38 -7.77 -1.55
N ASN A 168 75.68 -7.92 -1.30
CA ASN A 168 76.36 -9.22 -1.23
C ASN A 168 76.35 -9.91 0.14
N VAL A 169 76.12 -9.20 1.26
CA VAL A 169 75.77 -9.82 2.56
C VAL A 169 74.30 -9.63 2.95
N GLY A 170 73.58 -8.79 2.20
CA GLY A 170 72.13 -8.66 2.25
C GLY A 170 71.67 -7.48 3.09
N VAL A 171 70.63 -6.80 2.59
CA VAL A 171 70.01 -5.64 3.22
C VAL A 171 69.22 -6.05 4.46
N VAL A 172 69.46 -5.39 5.59
CA VAL A 172 68.82 -5.64 6.89
C VAL A 172 67.78 -4.58 7.25
N GLU A 173 67.96 -3.34 6.81
CA GLU A 173 67.13 -2.19 7.17
C GLU A 173 67.13 -1.12 6.05
N TYR A 174 66.04 -0.35 5.97
CA TYR A 174 65.93 0.86 5.16
C TYR A 174 65.76 2.08 6.08
N ASP A 175 66.68 3.04 6.00
CA ASP A 175 66.61 4.32 6.68
C ASP A 175 65.81 5.33 5.86
N VAL A 176 64.78 5.96 6.46
CA VAL A 176 63.89 6.92 5.80
C VAL A 176 64.16 8.33 6.32
N TYR A 177 64.42 9.26 5.42
CA TYR A 177 64.85 10.64 5.72
C TYR A 177 63.85 11.68 5.20
N ASN A 178 63.78 12.81 5.90
CA ASN A 178 63.24 14.07 5.40
C ASN A 178 64.41 15.05 5.22
N GLY A 179 64.83 15.27 3.98
CA GLY A 179 66.09 15.94 3.67
C GLY A 179 67.28 15.17 4.26
N GLN A 180 67.96 15.77 5.24
CA GLN A 180 69.09 15.15 5.95
C GLN A 180 68.72 14.44 7.26
N VAL A 181 67.51 14.66 7.80
CA VAL A 181 67.09 14.13 9.10
C VAL A 181 66.43 12.76 8.91
N ARG A 182 66.95 11.71 9.57
CA ARG A 182 66.27 10.40 9.61
C ARG A 182 65.01 10.50 10.48
N ILE A 183 63.86 10.09 9.94
CA ILE A 183 62.54 10.20 10.58
C ILE A 183 61.84 8.85 10.77
N GLY A 184 62.40 7.76 10.28
CA GLY A 184 61.91 6.40 10.50
C GLY A 184 62.84 5.36 9.87
N THR A 185 62.56 4.08 10.14
CA THR A 185 63.19 2.95 9.46
C THR A 185 62.16 1.88 9.10
N SER A 186 62.51 0.93 8.25
CA SER A 186 61.70 -0.26 7.95
C SER A 186 62.57 -1.44 7.54
N THR A 187 62.19 -2.65 7.95
CA THR A 187 62.77 -3.91 7.44
C THR A 187 62.09 -4.38 6.15
N SER A 188 61.01 -3.70 5.73
CA SER A 188 60.25 -3.96 4.50
C SER A 188 60.45 -2.84 3.48
N THR A 189 60.10 -3.07 2.21
CA THR A 189 60.18 -2.04 1.15
C THR A 189 59.01 -1.04 1.16
N SER A 190 58.48 -0.76 2.35
CA SER A 190 57.38 0.17 2.61
C SER A 190 57.38 0.63 4.07
N VAL A 191 56.78 1.79 4.34
CA VAL A 191 56.55 2.30 5.70
C VAL A 191 55.37 3.27 5.71
N THR A 192 54.68 3.40 6.84
CA THR A 192 53.79 4.54 7.11
C THR A 192 54.43 5.44 8.16
N LEU A 193 54.89 6.62 7.72
CA LEU A 193 55.31 7.71 8.59
C LEU A 193 54.07 8.26 9.31
N ARG A 194 54.16 8.53 10.62
CA ARG A 194 53.05 9.00 11.46
C ARG A 194 53.45 10.26 12.23
N GLU A 195 52.49 10.85 12.95
CA GLU A 195 52.68 12.04 13.78
C GLU A 195 53.22 13.27 13.02
N LEU A 196 52.95 13.30 11.72
CA LEU A 196 53.31 14.40 10.84
C LEU A 196 52.42 15.63 11.14
N LYS A 197 52.89 16.82 10.76
CA LYS A 197 52.09 18.05 10.86
C LYS A 197 51.21 18.18 9.60
N PRO A 198 49.95 18.60 9.71
CA PRO A 198 49.12 18.99 8.56
C PRO A 198 49.76 20.09 7.71
N GLY A 199 49.43 20.14 6.42
CA GLY A 199 49.79 21.25 5.51
C GLY A 199 51.28 21.38 5.23
N LYS A 200 52.08 20.36 5.56
CA LYS A 200 53.54 20.44 5.52
C LYS A 200 54.11 19.55 4.43
N THR A 201 54.93 20.14 3.57
CA THR A 201 55.76 19.40 2.62
C THR A 201 56.89 18.66 3.35
N TYR A 202 57.03 17.38 3.04
CA TYR A 202 58.16 16.54 3.42
C TYR A 202 58.94 16.14 2.15
N HIS A 203 60.28 16.18 2.24
CA HIS A 203 61.21 15.88 1.16
C HIS A 203 61.83 14.50 1.40
N LEU A 204 61.11 13.46 0.98
CA LEU A 204 61.30 12.10 1.45
C LEU A 204 62.24 11.31 0.54
N LEU A 205 63.25 10.66 1.14
CA LEU A 205 64.18 9.75 0.47
C LEU A 205 64.50 8.56 1.37
N VAL A 206 64.95 7.45 0.78
CA VAL A 206 65.28 6.21 1.49
C VAL A 206 66.71 5.77 1.15
N LYS A 207 67.40 5.17 2.12
CA LYS A 207 68.67 4.46 1.93
C LYS A 207 68.53 3.04 2.47
N ALA A 208 69.22 2.08 1.86
CA ALA A 208 69.34 0.72 2.35
C ALA A 208 70.62 0.56 3.18
N LYS A 209 70.61 -0.42 4.09
CA LYS A 209 71.73 -0.76 4.97
C LYS A 209 71.90 -2.27 5.05
N ASP A 210 73.13 -2.75 5.00
CA ASP A 210 73.47 -4.17 5.06
C ASP A 210 73.75 -4.68 6.49
N HIS A 211 74.12 -5.97 6.60
CA HIS A 211 74.52 -6.62 7.86
C HIS A 211 75.91 -6.17 8.40
N ALA A 212 76.77 -5.58 7.58
CA ALA A 212 78.08 -5.05 7.99
C ALA A 212 77.98 -3.60 8.53
N GLY A 213 76.92 -2.89 8.18
CA GLY A 213 76.64 -1.50 8.52
C GLY A 213 76.85 -0.48 7.40
N ASN A 214 77.19 -0.89 6.17
CA ASN A 214 77.35 0.06 5.05
C ASN A 214 75.98 0.57 4.59
N ILE A 215 75.97 1.80 4.05
CA ILE A 215 74.73 2.54 3.72
C ILE A 215 74.76 2.94 2.25
N SER A 216 73.66 2.66 1.54
CA SER A 216 73.53 2.94 0.11
C SER A 216 73.54 4.43 -0.24
N PRO A 217 73.77 4.77 -1.53
CA PRO A 217 73.29 6.03 -2.10
C PRO A 217 71.77 6.18 -1.90
N ALA A 218 71.27 7.42 -1.90
CA ALA A 218 69.85 7.71 -1.74
C ALA A 218 69.01 7.21 -2.93
N SER A 219 67.73 6.94 -2.65
CA SER A 219 66.68 6.81 -3.67
C SER A 219 66.44 8.12 -4.41
N ASN A 220 65.52 8.10 -5.39
CA ASN A 220 64.86 9.32 -5.82
C ASN A 220 64.18 10.00 -4.60
N THR A 221 64.18 11.34 -4.57
CA THR A 221 63.45 12.13 -3.57
C THR A 221 62.03 12.38 -4.07
N ILE A 222 61.04 12.34 -3.18
CA ILE A 222 59.67 12.78 -3.47
C ILE A 222 59.26 13.92 -2.53
N ASN A 223 58.48 14.87 -3.05
CA ASN A 223 57.95 16.01 -2.29
C ASN A 223 56.48 15.74 -2.01
N VAL A 224 56.10 15.60 -0.74
CA VAL A 224 54.75 15.18 -0.34
C VAL A 224 54.23 16.12 0.73
N THR A 225 53.16 16.86 0.40
CA THR A 225 52.45 17.71 1.36
C THR A 225 51.37 16.88 2.05
N THR A 226 51.45 16.77 3.38
CA THR A 226 50.34 16.30 4.21
C THR A 226 49.14 17.22 4.03
N ASP A 227 47.95 16.63 3.99
CA ASP A 227 46.69 17.36 3.85
C ASP A 227 46.44 18.33 5.05
N ASP A 228 45.79 19.46 4.78
CA ASP A 228 45.27 20.45 5.74
C ASP A 228 43.92 21.07 5.35
N LEU A 229 43.28 20.59 4.28
CA LEU A 229 42.05 21.19 3.74
C LEU A 229 40.90 20.18 3.78
N PRO A 230 39.72 20.56 4.33
CA PRO A 230 38.58 19.65 4.35
C PRO A 230 38.02 19.42 2.94
N PRO A 231 37.41 18.26 2.68
CA PRO A 231 37.05 17.83 1.32
C PRO A 231 36.01 18.75 0.67
N THR A 232 36.17 19.05 -0.62
CA THR A 232 35.20 19.88 -1.36
C THR A 232 33.94 19.09 -1.72
N VAL A 233 32.78 19.75 -1.69
CA VAL A 233 31.47 19.16 -2.02
C VAL A 233 30.60 20.13 -2.82
N SER A 234 29.80 19.62 -3.75
CA SER A 234 28.77 20.39 -4.47
C SER A 234 27.57 20.76 -3.57
N PRO A 235 26.68 21.65 -4.03
CA PRO A 235 25.31 21.69 -3.53
C PRO A 235 24.65 20.30 -3.60
N LEU A 236 23.75 20.02 -2.66
CA LEU A 236 23.04 18.74 -2.58
C LEU A 236 21.99 18.62 -3.69
N GLY A 237 22.25 17.70 -4.63
CA GLY A 237 21.32 17.31 -5.67
C GLY A 237 20.17 16.49 -5.11
N VAL A 238 18.96 16.77 -5.60
CA VAL A 238 17.70 16.12 -5.23
C VAL A 238 16.90 15.92 -6.52
N SER A 239 16.51 14.69 -6.84
CA SER A 239 15.73 14.37 -8.05
C SER A 239 14.91 13.07 -7.91
N PRO A 240 13.73 12.94 -8.54
CA PRO A 240 13.00 13.99 -9.25
C PRO A 240 12.54 15.12 -8.32
N LEU A 241 12.17 16.23 -8.93
CA LEU A 241 11.46 17.34 -8.30
C LEU A 241 10.26 17.66 -9.20
N ASP A 242 9.17 18.17 -8.62
CA ASP A 242 7.99 18.60 -9.34
C ASP A 242 8.23 19.86 -10.21
N LYS A 243 7.21 20.26 -10.95
CA LYS A 243 7.18 21.47 -11.79
C LYS A 243 7.48 22.77 -11.03
N ASP A 244 7.40 22.76 -9.69
CA ASP A 244 7.75 23.88 -8.81
C ASP A 244 9.26 24.00 -8.51
N GLY A 245 10.05 22.98 -8.86
CA GLY A 245 11.49 22.86 -8.58
C GLY A 245 11.85 22.64 -7.11
N LYS A 246 10.88 22.32 -6.24
CA LYS A 246 11.02 22.31 -4.76
C LYS A 246 10.39 21.10 -4.08
N THR A 247 9.33 20.53 -4.64
CA THR A 247 8.58 19.42 -4.05
C THR A 247 9.07 18.06 -4.56
N ALA A 248 9.09 17.04 -3.70
CA ALA A 248 9.45 15.66 -4.02
C ALA A 248 8.54 14.65 -3.29
N ARG A 249 8.43 13.42 -3.82
CA ARG A 249 7.66 12.31 -3.25
C ARG A 249 8.23 10.95 -3.65
N GLY A 250 7.84 9.90 -2.93
CA GLY A 250 8.20 8.51 -3.27
C GLY A 250 9.71 8.24 -3.14
N ASN A 251 10.34 7.74 -4.20
CA ASN A 251 11.77 7.39 -4.21
C ASN A 251 12.63 8.55 -4.73
N VAL A 252 13.16 9.35 -3.80
CA VAL A 252 13.95 10.56 -4.09
C VAL A 252 15.44 10.24 -4.10
N LYS A 253 16.14 10.50 -5.21
CA LYS A 253 17.59 10.38 -5.31
C LYS A 253 18.28 11.62 -4.72
N LEU A 254 19.18 11.40 -3.77
CA LEU A 254 20.10 12.41 -3.25
C LEU A 254 21.49 12.19 -3.85
N SER A 255 22.19 13.26 -4.24
CA SER A 255 23.53 13.15 -4.86
C SER A 255 24.44 14.35 -4.58
N VAL A 256 25.76 14.11 -4.55
CA VAL A 256 26.78 15.16 -4.56
C VAL A 256 27.97 14.75 -5.44
N THR A 257 28.71 15.72 -5.97
CA THR A 257 30.10 15.51 -6.37
C THR A 257 31.02 15.95 -5.22
N ALA A 258 32.04 15.15 -4.94
CA ALA A 258 33.02 15.44 -3.89
C ALA A 258 34.44 15.14 -4.39
N ASN A 259 35.39 16.00 -4.04
CA ASN A 259 36.80 15.91 -4.42
C ASN A 259 37.70 16.37 -3.26
N ASP A 260 38.84 15.72 -3.13
CA ASP A 260 39.81 15.94 -2.07
C ASP A 260 41.21 15.52 -2.55
N ASP A 261 42.27 16.05 -1.93
CA ASP A 261 43.66 15.81 -2.34
C ASP A 261 44.32 14.61 -1.64
N SER A 262 43.76 14.14 -0.51
CA SER A 262 44.01 12.82 0.10
C SER A 262 43.04 11.75 -0.43
N GLY A 263 41.85 12.19 -0.86
CA GLY A 263 40.76 11.37 -1.39
C GLY A 263 39.63 11.17 -0.39
N ILE A 264 38.41 10.94 -0.92
CA ILE A 264 37.21 10.76 -0.09
C ILE A 264 37.19 9.36 0.52
N SER A 265 37.01 9.24 1.84
CA SER A 265 36.84 7.95 2.54
C SER A 265 35.38 7.51 2.58
N LYS A 266 34.44 8.46 2.77
CA LYS A 266 32.99 8.23 2.72
C LYS A 266 32.19 9.50 2.48
N VAL A 267 30.98 9.34 1.99
CA VAL A 267 29.89 10.33 2.01
C VAL A 267 28.68 9.72 2.70
N GLU A 268 28.06 10.44 3.62
CA GLU A 268 26.90 10.03 4.42
C GLU A 268 25.72 10.99 4.19
N PHE A 269 24.56 10.44 3.86
CA PHE A 269 23.34 11.20 3.55
C PHE A 269 22.32 11.05 4.67
N TYR A 270 21.65 12.13 5.06
CA TYR A 270 20.72 12.19 6.18
C TYR A 270 19.43 12.97 5.88
N SER A 271 18.35 12.60 6.55
CA SER A 271 17.10 13.37 6.67
C SER A 271 16.95 13.98 8.07
N GLU A 272 15.86 14.74 8.30
CA GLU A 272 15.54 15.43 9.56
C GLU A 272 16.76 16.15 10.17
N ASN A 273 17.40 17.03 9.39
CA ASN A 273 18.56 17.85 9.81
C ASN A 273 19.77 17.04 10.35
N GLY A 274 19.92 15.77 9.94
CA GLY A 274 21.02 14.91 10.37
C GLY A 274 20.62 13.81 11.37
N LYS A 275 19.35 13.72 11.77
CA LYS A 275 18.86 12.78 12.78
C LYS A 275 18.82 11.32 12.29
N TYR A 276 18.51 11.08 11.02
CA TYR A 276 18.41 9.74 10.45
C TYR A 276 19.35 9.55 9.24
N LEU A 277 20.16 8.49 9.27
CA LEU A 277 21.07 8.12 8.17
C LEU A 277 20.30 7.39 7.06
N ILE A 278 20.25 7.99 5.88
CA ILE A 278 19.67 7.40 4.65
C ILE A 278 20.67 6.40 4.04
N GLY A 279 21.97 6.69 4.11
CA GLY A 279 23.00 5.73 3.73
C GLY A 279 24.38 6.32 3.48
N THR A 280 25.36 5.42 3.36
CA THR A 280 26.79 5.75 3.16
C THR A 280 27.26 5.30 1.77
N ARG A 281 28.22 6.02 1.18
CA ARG A 281 28.91 5.68 -0.07
C ARG A 281 30.42 5.88 0.08
N LYS A 282 31.22 4.88 -0.29
CA LYS A 282 32.70 4.92 -0.20
C LYS A 282 33.41 5.16 -1.55
N SER A 283 32.65 5.15 -2.65
CA SER A 283 33.14 5.33 -4.02
C SER A 283 32.18 6.18 -4.84
N LYS A 284 32.69 6.78 -5.93
CA LYS A 284 31.88 7.54 -6.90
C LYS A 284 31.02 6.57 -7.74
N PRO A 285 29.79 6.94 -8.14
CA PRO A 285 29.09 8.19 -7.84
C PRO A 285 28.47 8.22 -6.43
N TYR A 286 28.62 9.34 -5.72
CA TYR A 286 28.03 9.52 -4.39
C TYR A 286 26.54 9.86 -4.52
N SER A 287 25.69 8.84 -4.55
CA SER A 287 24.23 9.00 -4.49
C SER A 287 23.52 7.87 -3.75
N VAL A 288 22.41 8.20 -3.10
CA VAL A 288 21.49 7.28 -2.42
C VAL A 288 20.07 7.49 -2.93
N THR A 289 19.22 6.47 -2.81
CA THR A 289 17.76 6.61 -2.93
C THR A 289 17.17 6.71 -1.53
N TRP A 290 16.30 7.69 -1.33
CA TRP A 290 15.56 7.94 -0.10
C TRP A 290 14.08 7.66 -0.37
N ALA A 291 13.54 6.59 0.22
CA ALA A 291 12.11 6.32 0.19
C ALA A 291 11.41 7.22 1.21
N THR A 292 10.50 8.07 0.74
CA THR A 292 9.76 9.04 1.56
C THR A 292 8.36 8.56 1.91
N ASP A 293 7.67 7.90 0.99
CA ASP A 293 6.39 7.19 1.25
C ASP A 293 6.68 5.79 1.88
N PRO A 294 6.00 5.37 2.97
CA PRO A 294 5.08 6.11 3.84
C PRO A 294 5.76 6.76 5.07
N TRP A 295 7.09 6.68 5.19
CA TRP A 295 7.81 6.89 6.45
C TRP A 295 8.14 8.34 6.82
N VAL A 296 8.09 9.26 5.86
CA VAL A 296 8.50 10.67 6.05
C VAL A 296 7.26 11.57 6.10
N PRO A 297 7.05 12.34 7.18
CA PRO A 297 5.97 13.30 7.26
C PRO A 297 6.08 14.41 6.22
N ASP A 298 4.92 14.83 5.70
CA ASP A 298 4.83 15.91 4.74
C ASP A 298 5.18 17.27 5.36
N GLY A 299 5.73 18.16 4.53
CA GLY A 299 6.26 19.45 4.94
C GLY A 299 7.70 19.69 4.47
N GLU A 300 8.31 20.76 4.96
CA GLU A 300 9.69 21.09 4.63
C GLU A 300 10.67 20.17 5.38
N GLN A 301 11.39 19.34 4.63
CA GLN A 301 12.43 18.44 5.14
C GLN A 301 13.82 18.99 4.80
N LEU A 302 14.72 19.00 5.79
CA LEU A 302 16.12 19.38 5.62
C LEU A 302 16.98 18.13 5.45
N VAL A 303 17.40 17.86 4.21
CA VAL A 303 18.37 16.79 3.89
C VAL A 303 19.80 17.32 3.92
N LYS A 304 20.74 16.48 4.37
CA LYS A 304 22.17 16.80 4.52
C LYS A 304 23.02 15.70 3.89
N ALA A 305 24.14 16.08 3.28
CA ALA A 305 25.23 15.17 2.94
C ALA A 305 26.52 15.63 3.65
N ILE A 306 27.21 14.70 4.31
CA ILE A 306 28.49 14.93 4.98
C ILE A 306 29.56 14.11 4.25
N VAL A 307 30.58 14.80 3.77
CA VAL A 307 31.73 14.23 3.05
C VAL A 307 32.92 14.16 4.00
N TYR A 308 33.67 13.05 3.95
CA TYR A 308 34.86 12.81 4.76
C TYR A 308 36.05 12.42 3.87
N ASP A 309 37.23 12.96 4.15
CA ASP A 309 38.50 12.62 3.52
C ASP A 309 39.17 11.38 4.18
N GLN A 310 40.41 11.02 3.81
CA GLN A 310 41.19 9.96 4.49
C GLN A 310 41.72 10.38 5.87
N SER A 311 41.71 11.68 6.18
CA SER A 311 42.21 12.29 7.42
C SER A 311 41.17 12.38 8.53
N GLY A 312 39.90 12.15 8.21
CA GLY A 312 38.76 12.35 9.11
C GLY A 312 38.24 13.78 9.18
N GLN A 313 38.74 14.71 8.36
CA GLN A 313 38.13 16.05 8.23
C GLN A 313 36.85 15.92 7.40
N LYS A 314 35.96 16.90 7.53
CA LYS A 314 34.63 16.83 6.92
C LYS A 314 34.12 18.18 6.43
N THR A 315 33.31 18.11 5.38
CA THR A 315 32.50 19.23 4.89
C THR A 315 31.07 18.73 4.73
N GLU A 316 30.10 19.57 5.08
CA GLU A 316 28.68 19.27 4.91
C GLU A 316 27.99 20.23 3.95
N THR A 317 26.98 19.72 3.25
CA THR A 317 26.07 20.47 2.38
C THR A 317 24.65 20.05 2.69
N SER A 318 23.68 20.95 2.57
CA SER A 318 22.29 20.67 2.87
C SER A 318 21.34 21.36 1.91
N LYS A 319 20.13 20.83 1.79
CA LYS A 319 19.07 21.40 0.97
C LYS A 319 17.71 21.18 1.65
N LYS A 320 16.89 22.23 1.69
CA LYS A 320 15.46 22.14 1.98
C LYS A 320 14.74 21.55 0.77
N VAL A 321 13.91 20.54 0.99
CA VAL A 321 13.00 19.94 0.00
C VAL A 321 11.63 19.83 0.65
N TYR A 322 10.57 20.20 -0.07
CA TYR A 322 9.22 19.97 0.43
C TYR A 322 8.83 18.52 0.11
N ILE A 323 8.54 17.72 1.12
CA ILE A 323 8.04 16.35 0.93
C ILE A 323 6.52 16.40 0.98
N HIS A 324 5.88 15.80 -0.03
CA HIS A 324 4.43 15.75 -0.15
C HIS A 324 4.01 14.37 -0.69
N ASN A 325 4.03 13.39 0.21
CA ASN A 325 3.58 12.02 -0.04
C ASN A 325 2.05 11.93 -0.06
N LYS A 326 1.34 12.75 0.74
CA LYS A 326 -0.13 12.82 0.76
C LYS A 326 -0.67 13.92 -0.14
N MET A 327 -0.62 13.70 -1.45
CA MET A 327 -1.71 14.21 -2.27
C MET A 327 -2.70 13.07 -2.47
N GLY A 328 -3.97 13.31 -2.11
CA GLY A 328 -5.07 12.67 -2.81
C GLY A 328 -5.21 13.27 -4.22
N PRO A 329 -6.29 12.94 -4.94
CA PRO A 329 -6.49 13.42 -6.31
C PRO A 329 -6.55 14.95 -6.41
N HIS A 330 -6.48 15.49 -7.63
CA HIS A 330 -6.84 16.89 -7.85
C HIS A 330 -8.35 17.11 -7.57
N ALA A 331 -8.77 18.37 -7.42
CA ALA A 331 -10.19 18.68 -7.28
C ALA A 331 -10.97 18.29 -8.55
N PRO A 332 -12.18 17.68 -8.45
CA PRO A 332 -13.06 17.43 -9.58
C PRO A 332 -13.35 18.72 -10.35
N LYS A 333 -13.29 18.63 -11.68
CA LYS A 333 -13.46 19.77 -12.59
C LYS A 333 -14.85 19.80 -13.20
N ASP A 334 -15.19 20.94 -13.81
CA ASP A 334 -16.40 21.14 -14.61
C ASP A 334 -17.71 20.71 -13.92
N PHE A 335 -17.68 20.77 -12.58
CA PHE A 335 -18.77 20.41 -11.71
C PHE A 335 -19.96 21.35 -11.95
N SER A 336 -21.05 20.79 -12.46
CA SER A 336 -22.13 21.53 -13.12
C SER A 336 -23.48 20.85 -12.94
N LEU A 337 -24.55 21.66 -13.02
CA LEU A 337 -25.93 21.19 -13.07
C LEU A 337 -26.22 20.57 -14.45
N THR A 338 -26.79 19.37 -14.49
CA THR A 338 -27.34 18.77 -15.73
C THR A 338 -28.86 18.90 -15.81
N GLY A 339 -29.55 18.89 -14.67
CA GLY A 339 -31.00 18.98 -14.59
C GLY A 339 -31.48 19.34 -13.18
N LYS A 340 -32.73 19.77 -13.07
CA LYS A 340 -33.42 19.94 -11.78
C LYS A 340 -34.92 19.81 -11.93
N THR A 341 -35.57 19.38 -10.85
CA THR A 341 -37.02 19.24 -10.70
C THR A 341 -37.45 19.97 -9.43
N ALA A 342 -38.73 19.90 -9.05
CA ALA A 342 -39.18 20.42 -7.77
C ALA A 342 -38.56 19.69 -6.55
N HIS A 343 -38.10 18.45 -6.72
CA HIS A 343 -37.63 17.59 -5.62
C HIS A 343 -36.30 16.89 -5.87
N SER A 344 -35.66 17.14 -7.01
CA SER A 344 -34.36 16.56 -7.35
C SER A 344 -33.44 17.52 -8.10
N ILE A 345 -32.13 17.29 -7.96
CA ILE A 345 -31.05 18.06 -8.60
C ILE A 345 -30.02 17.08 -9.15
N SER A 346 -29.72 17.23 -10.45
CA SER A 346 -28.85 16.33 -11.21
C SER A 346 -27.53 17.04 -11.53
N LEU A 347 -26.40 16.41 -11.18
CA LEU A 347 -25.06 17.00 -11.17
C LEU A 347 -24.09 16.14 -11.97
N LYS A 348 -23.12 16.76 -12.66
CA LYS A 348 -21.97 16.07 -13.26
C LYS A 348 -20.65 16.76 -12.91
N TRP A 349 -19.54 16.07 -13.12
CA TRP A 349 -18.18 16.59 -13.10
C TRP A 349 -17.31 15.80 -14.09
N ASP A 350 -16.09 16.28 -14.35
CA ASP A 350 -15.11 15.60 -15.20
C ASP A 350 -14.31 14.54 -14.40
N GLY A 351 -14.09 13.39 -15.03
CA GLY A 351 -13.33 12.28 -14.46
C GLY A 351 -11.82 12.50 -14.51
N LEU A 352 -11.12 12.21 -13.39
CA LEU A 352 -9.68 12.45 -13.26
C LEU A 352 -8.86 11.22 -13.69
N SER A 353 -8.59 11.13 -14.99
CA SER A 353 -7.96 9.96 -15.65
C SER A 353 -6.51 9.63 -15.28
N ASN A 354 -5.83 10.46 -14.47
CA ASN A 354 -4.39 10.35 -14.19
C ASN A 354 -4.04 10.28 -12.68
N ASP A 355 -5.05 10.25 -11.79
CA ASP A 355 -4.88 10.50 -10.34
C ASP A 355 -5.25 9.28 -9.44
N ASP A 356 -5.30 8.06 -9.99
CA ASP A 356 -5.68 6.81 -9.28
C ASP A 356 -7.00 6.89 -8.46
N VAL A 357 -7.98 7.64 -8.99
CA VAL A 357 -9.27 7.89 -8.35
C VAL A 357 -10.13 6.63 -8.34
N THR A 358 -10.68 6.30 -7.17
CA THR A 358 -11.59 5.16 -6.96
C THR A 358 -13.02 5.58 -6.62
N SER A 359 -13.21 6.78 -6.04
CA SER A 359 -14.54 7.34 -5.81
C SER A 359 -14.54 8.87 -5.68
N TYR A 360 -15.74 9.42 -5.61
CA TYR A 360 -16.05 10.84 -5.42
C TYR A 360 -17.03 11.00 -4.27
N SER A 361 -16.70 11.84 -3.30
CA SER A 361 -17.54 12.19 -2.15
C SER A 361 -18.40 13.41 -2.48
N ILE A 362 -19.73 13.27 -2.44
CA ILE A 362 -20.68 14.36 -2.73
C ILE A 362 -21.19 14.97 -1.42
N TYR A 363 -21.26 16.30 -1.36
CA TYR A 363 -21.71 17.06 -0.21
C TYR A 363 -22.90 17.95 -0.55
N GLN A 364 -23.87 18.03 0.37
CA GLN A 364 -25.03 18.92 0.32
C GLN A 364 -25.06 19.76 1.59
N ASN A 365 -25.09 21.09 1.46
CA ASN A 365 -25.04 22.04 2.58
C ASN A 365 -23.87 21.79 3.56
N ASN A 366 -22.73 21.31 3.02
CA ASN A 366 -21.50 20.87 3.72
C ASN A 366 -21.61 19.54 4.51
N ILE A 367 -22.73 18.82 4.45
CA ILE A 367 -22.87 17.46 4.95
C ILE A 367 -22.53 16.49 3.81
N LYS A 368 -21.70 15.46 4.04
CA LYS A 368 -21.46 14.42 3.02
C LYS A 368 -22.70 13.53 2.91
N ILE A 369 -23.23 13.36 1.70
CA ILE A 369 -24.42 12.55 1.43
C ILE A 369 -24.08 11.14 0.91
N MET A 370 -23.05 10.98 0.07
CA MET A 370 -22.57 9.67 -0.37
C MET A 370 -21.13 9.71 -0.89
N ASP A 371 -20.57 8.52 -1.14
CA ASP A 371 -19.42 8.29 -2.02
C ASP A 371 -19.90 7.51 -3.27
N THR A 372 -19.45 7.87 -4.48
CA THR A 372 -19.82 7.22 -5.76
C THR A 372 -18.60 6.96 -6.64
N ALA A 373 -18.62 5.95 -7.51
CA ALA A 373 -17.61 5.77 -8.55
C ALA A 373 -17.92 6.54 -9.85
N SER A 374 -19.19 6.95 -10.05
CA SER A 374 -19.62 7.69 -11.23
C SER A 374 -19.14 9.14 -11.21
N THR A 375 -19.13 9.78 -12.38
CA THR A 375 -18.92 11.23 -12.54
C THR A 375 -20.24 12.01 -12.69
N HIS A 376 -21.37 11.34 -12.46
CA HIS A 376 -22.73 11.88 -12.43
C HIS A 376 -23.44 11.44 -11.14
N PHE A 377 -24.35 12.28 -10.62
CA PHE A 377 -25.27 11.90 -9.55
C PHE A 377 -26.58 12.72 -9.56
N VAL A 378 -27.68 12.12 -9.11
CA VAL A 378 -28.99 12.75 -8.92
C VAL A 378 -29.37 12.69 -7.43
N ILE A 379 -29.57 13.85 -6.80
CA ILE A 379 -30.10 13.95 -5.44
C ILE A 379 -31.61 14.02 -5.51
N GLY A 380 -32.34 13.08 -4.89
CA GLY A 380 -33.80 13.12 -4.67
C GLY A 380 -34.19 13.72 -3.31
N GLY A 381 -35.46 13.58 -2.92
CA GLY A 381 -35.97 13.96 -1.59
C GLY A 381 -35.87 15.45 -1.21
N LEU A 382 -35.64 16.34 -2.18
CA LEU A 382 -35.48 17.77 -1.93
C LEU A 382 -36.84 18.48 -1.79
N THR A 383 -36.83 19.64 -1.15
CA THR A 383 -38.02 20.50 -0.99
C THR A 383 -38.18 21.43 -2.21
N PRO A 384 -39.40 21.67 -2.72
CA PRO A 384 -39.65 22.66 -3.78
C PRO A 384 -39.24 24.07 -3.40
N ASP A 385 -38.92 24.89 -4.41
CA ASP A 385 -38.51 26.29 -4.30
C ASP A 385 -37.37 26.57 -3.29
N THR A 386 -36.61 25.54 -2.91
CA THR A 386 -35.64 25.56 -1.80
C THR A 386 -34.22 25.52 -2.32
N GLN A 387 -33.35 26.33 -1.70
CA GLN A 387 -31.95 26.47 -2.09
C GLN A 387 -31.03 25.48 -1.37
N TYR A 388 -30.18 24.80 -2.14
CA TYR A 388 -29.15 23.88 -1.67
C TYR A 388 -27.79 24.27 -2.26
N THR A 389 -26.71 23.91 -1.57
CA THR A 389 -25.33 24.11 -2.04
C THR A 389 -24.58 22.80 -2.08
N PHE A 390 -24.06 22.45 -3.25
CA PHE A 390 -23.36 21.19 -3.50
C PHE A 390 -21.87 21.40 -3.84
N TYR A 391 -21.05 20.39 -3.57
CA TYR A 391 -19.69 20.24 -4.10
C TYR A 391 -19.24 18.77 -3.99
N VAL A 392 -18.12 18.44 -4.64
CA VAL A 392 -17.58 17.08 -4.71
C VAL A 392 -16.07 17.09 -4.41
N THR A 393 -15.56 16.08 -3.70
CA THR A 393 -14.13 15.73 -3.65
C THR A 393 -13.91 14.38 -4.34
N ALA A 394 -12.72 14.14 -4.88
CA ALA A 394 -12.27 12.86 -5.41
C ALA A 394 -11.44 12.11 -4.36
N LYS A 395 -11.33 10.79 -4.48
CA LYS A 395 -10.67 9.91 -3.49
C LYS A 395 -9.85 8.80 -4.15
N ASP A 396 -8.58 8.69 -3.79
CA ASP A 396 -7.67 7.68 -4.36
C ASP A 396 -7.84 6.28 -3.71
N ALA A 397 -7.15 5.28 -4.28
CA ALA A 397 -7.11 3.91 -3.74
C ALA A 397 -6.46 3.79 -2.33
N LYS A 398 -5.77 4.82 -1.84
CA LYS A 398 -5.24 4.92 -0.47
C LYS A 398 -6.24 5.57 0.50
N GLY A 399 -7.41 5.99 0.01
CA GLY A 399 -8.47 6.65 0.78
C GLY A 399 -8.25 8.16 1.02
N GLN A 400 -7.32 8.79 0.30
CA GLN A 400 -6.97 10.21 0.44
C GLN A 400 -7.94 11.07 -0.38
N GLU A 401 -8.58 12.06 0.25
CA GLU A 401 -9.54 12.96 -0.40
C GLU A 401 -8.86 14.21 -1.00
N SER A 402 -9.40 14.69 -2.12
CA SER A 402 -8.96 15.90 -2.83
C SER A 402 -9.42 17.20 -2.14
N PRO A 403 -8.90 18.36 -2.56
CA PRO A 403 -9.61 19.63 -2.38
C PRO A 403 -10.99 19.58 -3.06
N ALA A 404 -11.95 20.34 -2.54
CA ALA A 404 -13.30 20.39 -3.10
C ALA A 404 -13.35 21.04 -4.49
N SER A 405 -14.29 20.60 -5.32
CA SER A 405 -14.72 21.30 -6.53
C SER A 405 -15.34 22.67 -6.20
N GLN A 406 -15.57 23.48 -7.23
CA GLN A 406 -16.36 24.70 -7.14
C GLN A 406 -17.74 24.44 -6.49
N LYS A 407 -18.17 25.30 -5.55
CA LYS A 407 -19.49 25.13 -4.92
C LYS A 407 -20.59 25.59 -5.87
N LEU A 408 -21.59 24.73 -6.08
CA LEU A 408 -22.77 25.00 -6.89
C LEU A 408 -23.97 25.26 -5.96
N THR A 409 -24.41 26.51 -5.86
CA THR A 409 -25.64 26.88 -5.15
C THR A 409 -26.79 26.96 -6.13
N VAL A 410 -27.83 26.16 -5.90
CA VAL A 410 -28.98 25.98 -6.80
C VAL A 410 -30.27 25.83 -6.00
N SER A 411 -31.33 26.49 -6.45
CA SER A 411 -32.68 26.19 -5.99
C SER A 411 -33.30 25.09 -6.84
N THR A 412 -34.11 24.23 -6.23
CA THR A 412 -35.04 23.32 -6.93
C THR A 412 -36.00 24.09 -7.86
N GLY A 413 -36.78 23.37 -8.66
CA GLY A 413 -37.92 23.94 -9.38
C GLY A 413 -39.06 24.31 -8.44
N SER A 414 -39.99 25.10 -8.96
CA SER A 414 -41.31 25.25 -8.34
C SER A 414 -42.16 24.03 -8.65
N GLN A 415 -43.13 23.69 -7.79
CA GLN A 415 -44.01 22.54 -8.00
C GLN A 415 -45.04 22.83 -9.10
N THR A 416 -44.72 22.50 -10.35
CA THR A 416 -45.60 22.72 -11.51
C THR A 416 -46.81 21.79 -11.48
N LEU A 417 -48.01 22.36 -11.34
CA LEU A 417 -49.29 21.62 -11.27
C LEU A 417 -49.81 21.09 -12.63
N THR A 418 -49.03 21.20 -13.69
CA THR A 418 -49.28 20.47 -14.94
C THR A 418 -49.05 18.98 -14.72
N PRO A 419 -49.99 18.08 -15.04
CA PRO A 419 -49.74 16.63 -15.00
C PRO A 419 -48.67 16.21 -16.04
N PRO A 420 -48.06 15.01 -15.92
CA PRO A 420 -47.24 14.44 -16.97
C PRO A 420 -48.00 14.27 -18.30
N SER A 421 -47.31 14.39 -19.44
CA SER A 421 -47.91 14.20 -20.77
C SER A 421 -48.15 12.72 -21.12
N TYR A 422 -47.38 11.81 -20.53
CA TYR A 422 -47.63 10.36 -20.56
C TYR A 422 -48.33 9.90 -19.28
N MET A 423 -48.90 8.69 -19.32
CA MET A 423 -49.46 8.06 -18.12
C MET A 423 -48.35 7.78 -17.09
N VAL A 424 -48.56 8.21 -15.85
CA VAL A 424 -47.78 7.76 -14.69
C VAL A 424 -48.77 7.20 -13.70
N SER A 425 -48.97 5.89 -13.78
CA SER A 425 -49.77 5.10 -12.85
C SER A 425 -48.88 4.63 -11.70
N GLY A 426 -49.38 4.60 -10.48
CA GLY A 426 -48.66 3.98 -9.39
C GLY A 426 -49.57 3.25 -8.43
N TYR A 427 -49.17 2.05 -8.04
CA TYR A 427 -49.84 1.28 -7.02
C TYR A 427 -49.54 1.86 -5.64
N TYR A 428 -50.58 2.04 -4.84
CA TYR A 428 -50.48 2.26 -3.40
C TYR A 428 -51.15 1.07 -2.72
N ALA A 429 -50.40 0.22 -2.04
CA ALA A 429 -51.00 -0.83 -1.24
C ALA A 429 -51.47 -0.29 0.13
N GLY A 430 -52.71 -0.61 0.49
CA GLY A 430 -53.35 -0.15 1.73
C GLY A 430 -52.56 -0.47 3.00
N TRP A 431 -51.81 -1.57 3.00
CA TRP A 431 -50.95 -1.96 4.13
C TRP A 431 -49.78 -1.00 4.39
N SER A 432 -49.41 -0.14 3.44
CA SER A 432 -48.40 0.93 3.63
C SER A 432 -48.77 1.87 4.79
N THR A 433 -50.06 2.01 5.07
CA THR A 433 -50.63 2.73 6.22
C THR A 433 -50.21 2.14 7.58
N TYR A 434 -49.77 0.88 7.64
CA TYR A 434 -49.23 0.24 8.85
C TYR A 434 -47.72 0.43 9.01
N THR A 435 -46.97 0.56 7.90
CA THR A 435 -45.52 0.88 7.92
C THR A 435 -45.26 2.39 8.05
N GLY A 436 -46.31 3.22 7.90
CA GLY A 436 -46.29 4.65 8.19
C GLY A 436 -46.33 5.55 6.95
N PHE A 437 -46.43 4.98 5.74
CA PHE A 437 -46.55 5.74 4.49
C PHE A 437 -48.04 5.83 4.07
N ASN A 438 -48.59 7.03 4.14
CA ASN A 438 -50.03 7.30 4.05
C ASN A 438 -50.38 7.95 2.71
N VAL A 439 -51.66 7.94 2.34
CA VAL A 439 -52.13 8.61 1.11
C VAL A 439 -51.85 10.12 1.10
N SER A 440 -51.70 10.75 2.26
CA SER A 440 -51.28 12.16 2.40
C SER A 440 -49.86 12.44 1.90
N ASP A 441 -49.02 11.42 1.83
CA ASP A 441 -47.57 11.52 1.66
C ASP A 441 -47.17 11.32 0.18
N ILE A 442 -48.15 11.02 -0.68
CA ILE A 442 -48.00 10.87 -2.12
C ILE A 442 -48.05 12.23 -2.82
N ASP A 443 -46.99 12.62 -3.54
CA ASP A 443 -47.08 13.78 -4.44
C ASP A 443 -47.80 13.43 -5.76
N ALA A 444 -49.13 13.49 -5.71
CA ALA A 444 -49.99 13.32 -6.86
C ALA A 444 -49.85 14.40 -7.96
N SER A 445 -48.97 15.41 -7.83
CA SER A 445 -48.56 16.23 -8.98
C SER A 445 -47.68 15.47 -9.98
N LYS A 446 -47.09 14.33 -9.56
CA LYS A 446 -46.23 13.42 -10.36
C LYS A 446 -46.99 12.28 -11.01
N LEU A 447 -48.24 12.05 -10.60
CA LEU A 447 -49.07 10.92 -11.04
C LEU A 447 -50.25 11.39 -11.89
N THR A 448 -50.62 10.59 -12.88
CA THR A 448 -51.90 10.70 -13.60
C THR A 448 -52.96 9.79 -12.98
N GLN A 449 -52.54 8.66 -12.38
CA GLN A 449 -53.42 7.64 -11.81
C GLN A 449 -52.79 7.04 -10.55
N ILE A 450 -53.60 6.78 -9.52
CA ILE A 450 -53.26 5.86 -8.42
C ILE A 450 -54.13 4.62 -8.56
N ASN A 451 -53.49 3.46 -8.63
CA ASN A 451 -54.12 2.15 -8.50
C ASN A 451 -54.08 1.76 -7.00
N TYR A 452 -55.22 1.52 -6.37
CA TYR A 452 -55.27 1.14 -4.96
C TYR A 452 -55.26 -0.38 -4.79
N ALA A 453 -54.22 -0.91 -4.17
CA ALA A 453 -54.05 -2.33 -3.89
C ALA A 453 -54.55 -2.67 -2.47
N PHE A 454 -55.54 -3.54 -2.28
CA PHE A 454 -56.41 -4.18 -3.26
C PHE A 454 -57.84 -4.28 -2.70
N ALA A 455 -58.82 -4.41 -3.59
CA ALA A 455 -60.11 -5.01 -3.29
C ALA A 455 -60.06 -6.53 -3.50
N ASN A 456 -60.92 -7.26 -2.78
CA ASN A 456 -61.04 -8.71 -2.87
C ASN A 456 -62.34 -9.10 -3.62
N ILE A 457 -62.47 -10.37 -3.99
CA ILE A 457 -63.70 -10.97 -4.53
C ILE A 457 -64.25 -11.96 -3.49
N GLY A 458 -65.46 -11.72 -3.01
CA GLY A 458 -66.13 -12.57 -2.03
C GLY A 458 -66.55 -13.94 -2.57
N ASP A 459 -66.90 -14.86 -1.66
CA ASP A 459 -67.56 -16.12 -2.00
C ASP A 459 -68.91 -15.93 -2.73
N ASP A 460 -69.54 -14.76 -2.58
CA ASP A 460 -70.76 -14.36 -3.29
C ASP A 460 -70.48 -13.71 -4.67
N LEU A 461 -69.24 -13.82 -5.16
CA LEU A 461 -68.68 -13.31 -6.42
C LEU A 461 -68.85 -11.80 -6.61
N LYS A 462 -68.72 -11.02 -5.54
CA LYS A 462 -68.80 -9.56 -5.54
C LYS A 462 -67.51 -8.92 -5.03
N MET A 463 -67.23 -7.69 -5.46
CA MET A 463 -66.15 -6.88 -4.88
C MET A 463 -66.38 -6.65 -3.39
N GLN A 464 -65.31 -6.80 -2.60
CA GLN A 464 -65.24 -6.54 -1.17
C GLN A 464 -64.05 -5.62 -0.86
N VAL A 465 -64.18 -4.84 0.22
CA VAL A 465 -63.11 -3.99 0.76
C VAL A 465 -61.99 -4.90 1.31
N GLY A 466 -60.72 -4.57 1.05
CA GLY A 466 -59.59 -5.46 1.33
C GLY A 466 -59.25 -5.54 2.83
N ASP A 467 -59.06 -4.38 3.44
CA ASP A 467 -58.93 -4.23 4.90
C ASP A 467 -59.78 -3.03 5.36
N PRO A 468 -61.05 -3.26 5.77
CA PRO A 468 -61.94 -2.19 6.24
C PRO A 468 -61.32 -1.27 7.29
N THR A 469 -60.43 -1.81 8.13
CA THR A 469 -59.74 -1.10 9.21
C THR A 469 -58.99 0.11 8.68
N VAL A 470 -58.21 -0.02 7.60
CA VAL A 470 -57.46 1.10 6.99
C VAL A 470 -58.14 1.69 5.77
N ASP A 471 -58.93 0.91 5.03
CA ASP A 471 -59.59 1.37 3.80
C ASP A 471 -60.71 2.38 4.11
N ILE A 472 -61.53 2.14 5.14
CA ILE A 472 -62.75 2.91 5.42
C ILE A 472 -62.99 3.32 6.89
N GLU A 473 -62.30 2.74 7.89
CA GLU A 473 -62.56 3.03 9.32
C GLU A 473 -61.53 3.96 9.98
N LYS A 474 -60.23 3.76 9.73
CA LYS A 474 -59.13 4.52 10.36
C LYS A 474 -59.30 6.01 10.14
N SER A 475 -59.25 6.78 11.23
CA SER A 475 -59.33 8.25 11.17
C SER A 475 -57.95 8.86 10.93
N PHE A 476 -57.87 9.81 10.00
CA PHE A 476 -56.67 10.57 9.65
C PHE A 476 -56.84 12.07 9.96
N PRO A 477 -55.74 12.85 10.02
CA PRO A 477 -55.81 14.31 10.15
C PRO A 477 -56.61 14.93 8.99
N GLY A 478 -57.64 15.71 9.32
CA GLY A 478 -58.56 16.30 8.33
C GLY A 478 -59.81 15.47 8.03
N ASP A 479 -60.07 14.36 8.74
CA ASP A 479 -61.36 13.68 8.72
C ASP A 479 -62.45 14.41 9.52
N SER A 480 -63.64 14.53 8.93
CA SER A 480 -64.84 15.01 9.61
C SER A 480 -65.55 13.88 10.36
N SER A 481 -66.33 14.23 11.38
CA SER A 481 -67.34 13.33 11.96
C SER A 481 -68.53 13.11 11.02
N THR A 482 -68.63 13.88 9.93
CA THR A 482 -69.68 13.78 8.89
C THR A 482 -69.20 13.10 7.61
N ASP A 483 -67.95 12.64 7.54
CA ASP A 483 -67.45 11.92 6.36
C ASP A 483 -68.12 10.54 6.29
N ALA A 484 -68.71 10.20 5.13
CA ALA A 484 -69.53 8.99 4.98
C ALA A 484 -68.75 7.67 5.18
N PHE A 485 -67.43 7.72 5.02
CA PHE A 485 -66.44 6.74 5.43
C PHE A 485 -65.11 7.48 5.62
N LYS A 486 -64.15 6.86 6.29
CA LYS A 486 -62.82 7.40 6.56
C LYS A 486 -61.76 6.60 5.82
N GLY A 487 -60.63 6.30 6.45
CA GLY A 487 -59.60 5.45 5.90
C GLY A 487 -58.92 6.06 4.67
N ASN A 488 -58.16 5.21 3.98
CA ASN A 488 -57.42 5.54 2.78
C ASN A 488 -58.34 5.93 1.61
N PHE A 489 -59.54 5.35 1.51
CA PHE A 489 -60.50 5.74 0.46
C PHE A 489 -60.94 7.20 0.62
N ASN A 490 -61.13 7.68 1.86
CA ASN A 490 -61.46 9.08 2.11
C ASN A 490 -60.25 10.00 1.88
N GLN A 491 -59.04 9.54 2.20
CA GLN A 491 -57.82 10.29 1.90
C GLN A 491 -57.58 10.41 0.38
N LEU A 492 -57.88 9.38 -0.41
CA LEU A 492 -57.83 9.42 -1.88
C LEU A 492 -58.82 10.43 -2.45
N LYS A 493 -60.04 10.53 -1.92
CA LYS A 493 -61.00 11.59 -2.28
C LYS A 493 -60.43 12.99 -2.01
N LYS A 494 -59.77 13.19 -0.86
CA LYS A 494 -59.18 14.48 -0.46
C LYS A 494 -57.94 14.83 -1.30
N LEU A 495 -57.09 13.84 -1.60
CA LEU A 495 -55.95 13.99 -2.51
C LEU A 495 -56.42 14.37 -3.92
N LYS A 496 -57.46 13.73 -4.44
CA LYS A 496 -58.08 14.10 -5.72
C LYS A 496 -58.72 15.49 -5.71
N HIS A 497 -59.33 15.92 -4.60
CA HIS A 497 -59.82 17.30 -4.50
C HIS A 497 -58.67 18.33 -4.55
N LYS A 498 -57.47 17.99 -4.03
CA LYS A 498 -56.25 18.80 -4.18
C LYS A 498 -55.68 18.75 -5.61
N PHE A 499 -55.82 17.61 -6.30
CA PHE A 499 -55.27 17.35 -7.63
C PHE A 499 -56.35 16.83 -8.60
N PRO A 500 -57.20 17.71 -9.18
CA PRO A 500 -58.38 17.29 -9.95
C PRO A 500 -58.09 16.49 -11.23
N HIS A 501 -56.84 16.53 -11.74
CA HIS A 501 -56.39 15.71 -12.87
C HIS A 501 -56.22 14.23 -12.51
N LEU A 502 -56.05 13.92 -11.22
CA LEU A 502 -55.73 12.59 -10.73
C LEU A 502 -56.92 11.63 -10.89
N LYS A 503 -56.69 10.49 -11.51
CA LYS A 503 -57.59 9.33 -11.39
C LYS A 503 -57.27 8.54 -10.13
N THR A 504 -58.29 8.11 -9.40
CA THR A 504 -58.16 7.05 -8.39
C THR A 504 -58.90 5.81 -8.87
N VAL A 505 -58.18 4.70 -9.04
CA VAL A 505 -58.68 3.44 -9.57
C VAL A 505 -58.51 2.36 -8.49
N ILE A 506 -59.50 1.49 -8.31
CA ILE A 506 -59.40 0.37 -7.36
C ILE A 506 -58.92 -0.88 -8.10
N SER A 507 -57.79 -1.43 -7.68
CA SER A 507 -57.30 -2.71 -8.19
C SER A 507 -57.96 -3.84 -7.42
N VAL A 508 -58.55 -4.79 -8.14
CA VAL A 508 -59.14 -6.00 -7.56
C VAL A 508 -58.26 -7.20 -7.91
N GLY A 509 -57.96 -8.04 -6.93
CA GLY A 509 -57.13 -9.24 -7.10
C GLY A 509 -55.70 -9.08 -6.58
N GLY A 510 -54.72 -9.19 -7.47
CA GLY A 510 -53.32 -9.41 -7.16
C GLY A 510 -53.05 -10.84 -6.68
N TRP A 511 -51.77 -11.14 -6.43
CA TRP A 511 -51.23 -12.47 -6.18
C TRP A 511 -52.07 -13.34 -5.22
N ASN A 512 -52.46 -12.76 -4.09
CA ASN A 512 -53.15 -13.47 -3.01
C ASN A 512 -54.68 -13.60 -3.19
N TRP A 513 -55.33 -12.74 -3.99
CA TRP A 513 -56.80 -12.69 -4.10
C TRP A 513 -57.34 -12.99 -5.50
N SER A 514 -56.47 -13.29 -6.46
CA SER A 514 -56.84 -13.70 -7.82
C SER A 514 -57.66 -15.00 -7.92
N GLY A 515 -57.68 -15.84 -6.88
CA GLY A 515 -58.23 -17.19 -6.94
C GLY A 515 -59.73 -17.33 -7.25
N LYS A 516 -60.51 -16.25 -7.21
CA LYS A 516 -61.95 -16.23 -7.51
C LYS A 516 -62.30 -15.76 -8.93
N PHE A 517 -61.36 -15.19 -9.69
CA PHE A 517 -61.67 -14.60 -11.01
C PHE A 517 -62.26 -15.61 -12.00
N SER A 518 -61.73 -16.84 -12.05
CA SER A 518 -62.26 -17.85 -12.97
C SER A 518 -63.73 -18.16 -12.72
N ASP A 519 -64.22 -18.10 -11.47
CA ASP A 519 -65.63 -18.28 -11.12
C ASP A 519 -66.48 -17.05 -11.48
N ALA A 520 -65.99 -15.85 -11.16
CA ALA A 520 -66.62 -14.59 -11.53
C ALA A 520 -66.74 -14.43 -13.06
N ALA A 521 -65.77 -14.93 -13.83
CA ALA A 521 -65.75 -14.87 -15.28
C ALA A 521 -66.59 -15.99 -15.96
N LEU A 522 -66.87 -17.09 -15.26
CA LEU A 522 -67.31 -18.37 -15.83
C LEU A 522 -68.61 -18.31 -16.65
N THR A 523 -69.61 -17.58 -16.18
CA THR A 523 -70.98 -17.58 -16.74
C THR A 523 -71.49 -16.15 -16.90
N ASP A 524 -72.49 -15.93 -17.75
CA ASP A 524 -73.03 -14.56 -17.90
C ASP A 524 -73.72 -14.05 -16.63
N SER A 525 -74.28 -14.98 -15.84
CA SER A 525 -74.83 -14.68 -14.51
C SER A 525 -73.74 -14.26 -13.52
N SER A 526 -72.66 -15.03 -13.39
CA SER A 526 -71.55 -14.66 -12.47
C SER A 526 -70.82 -13.40 -12.91
N ARG A 527 -70.61 -13.19 -14.22
CA ARG A 527 -70.07 -11.93 -14.77
C ARG A 527 -70.96 -10.74 -14.47
N THR A 528 -72.28 -10.90 -14.59
CA THR A 528 -73.24 -9.84 -14.29
C THR A 528 -73.28 -9.51 -12.79
N VAL A 529 -73.30 -10.52 -11.91
CA VAL A 529 -73.21 -10.34 -10.45
C VAL A 529 -71.94 -9.59 -10.05
N PHE A 530 -70.79 -9.96 -10.62
CA PHE A 530 -69.54 -9.29 -10.34
C PHE A 530 -69.51 -7.87 -10.92
N ALA A 531 -69.89 -7.66 -12.18
CA ALA A 531 -69.92 -6.33 -12.81
C ALA A 531 -70.90 -5.35 -12.13
N ASP A 532 -72.08 -5.80 -11.70
CA ASP A 532 -73.00 -4.97 -10.90
C ASP A 532 -72.40 -4.62 -9.53
N SER A 533 -71.59 -5.51 -8.94
CA SER A 533 -70.84 -5.20 -7.72
C SER A 533 -69.69 -4.21 -7.94
N VAL A 534 -69.03 -4.25 -9.10
CA VAL A 534 -68.01 -3.28 -9.50
C VAL A 534 -68.63 -1.88 -9.56
N VAL A 535 -69.72 -1.71 -10.32
CA VAL A 535 -70.46 -0.43 -10.40
C VAL A 535 -70.82 0.06 -9.00
N LYS A 536 -71.41 -0.80 -8.17
CA LYS A 536 -71.77 -0.44 -6.78
C LYS A 536 -70.55 0.00 -5.97
N PHE A 537 -69.41 -0.67 -6.09
CA PHE A 537 -68.18 -0.34 -5.35
C PHE A 537 -67.63 1.02 -5.77
N LEU A 538 -67.52 1.28 -7.08
CA LEU A 538 -67.01 2.54 -7.62
C LEU A 538 -67.91 3.72 -7.23
N VAL A 539 -69.24 3.56 -7.29
CA VAL A 539 -70.21 4.58 -6.89
C VAL A 539 -70.18 4.82 -5.37
N THR A 540 -70.10 3.75 -4.56
CA THR A 540 -70.08 3.87 -3.08
C THR A 540 -68.85 4.64 -2.60
N TYR A 541 -67.66 4.25 -3.07
CA TYR A 541 -66.40 4.81 -2.59
C TYR A 541 -65.84 5.95 -3.46
N GLY A 542 -66.44 6.21 -4.63
CA GLY A 542 -66.16 7.37 -5.49
C GLY A 542 -65.01 7.21 -6.48
N PHE A 543 -64.44 6.01 -6.62
CA PHE A 543 -63.36 5.69 -7.56
C PHE A 543 -63.72 6.01 -9.03
N ASP A 544 -62.71 6.32 -9.83
CA ASP A 544 -62.82 6.70 -11.25
C ASP A 544 -62.69 5.52 -12.22
N GLY A 545 -62.48 4.32 -11.71
CA GLY A 545 -62.33 3.12 -12.51
C GLY A 545 -61.99 1.90 -11.68
N VAL A 546 -61.93 0.76 -12.36
CA VAL A 546 -61.49 -0.52 -11.81
C VAL A 546 -60.28 -1.01 -12.60
N ASP A 547 -59.34 -1.62 -11.89
CA ASP A 547 -58.17 -2.27 -12.44
C ASP A 547 -58.26 -3.77 -12.12
N PHE A 548 -58.10 -4.63 -13.13
CA PHE A 548 -58.20 -6.08 -12.97
C PHE A 548 -56.81 -6.72 -12.92
N ASP A 549 -56.39 -7.09 -11.72
CA ASP A 549 -55.13 -7.78 -11.48
C ASP A 549 -55.40 -9.27 -11.25
N TRP A 550 -55.62 -9.99 -12.35
CA TRP A 550 -55.84 -11.45 -12.34
C TRP A 550 -54.51 -12.16 -12.61
N GLU A 551 -54.01 -12.84 -11.58
CA GLU A 551 -52.78 -13.63 -11.59
C GLU A 551 -53.02 -15.16 -11.52
N TYR A 552 -53.12 -15.89 -12.63
CA TYR A 552 -53.32 -15.45 -14.03
C TYR A 552 -54.45 -16.26 -14.69
N PRO A 553 -55.09 -15.77 -15.77
CA PRO A 553 -56.04 -16.55 -16.56
C PRO A 553 -55.43 -17.87 -17.06
N VAL A 554 -56.21 -18.95 -17.02
CA VAL A 554 -55.86 -20.33 -17.48
C VAL A 554 -54.76 -21.03 -16.67
N GLY A 555 -53.72 -20.36 -16.20
CA GLY A 555 -52.63 -20.99 -15.46
C GLY A 555 -51.48 -20.06 -15.07
N GLY A 556 -50.75 -20.46 -14.02
CA GLY A 556 -49.77 -19.62 -13.31
C GLY A 556 -50.35 -19.11 -11.98
N GLY A 557 -49.65 -18.17 -11.33
CA GLY A 557 -50.05 -17.64 -10.02
C GLY A 557 -49.96 -18.66 -8.89
N LEU A 558 -50.72 -18.43 -7.81
CA LEU A 558 -50.79 -19.34 -6.67
C LEU A 558 -51.47 -20.67 -7.03
N LYS A 559 -50.94 -21.78 -6.50
CA LYS A 559 -51.50 -23.15 -6.65
C LYS A 559 -52.93 -23.33 -6.10
N THR A 560 -53.41 -22.35 -5.34
CA THR A 560 -54.78 -22.29 -4.80
C THR A 560 -55.78 -21.61 -5.72
N ASN A 561 -55.32 -20.97 -6.81
CA ASN A 561 -56.19 -20.21 -7.70
C ASN A 561 -56.98 -21.17 -8.60
N VAL A 562 -58.28 -20.92 -8.76
CA VAL A 562 -59.13 -21.68 -9.68
C VAL A 562 -58.77 -21.29 -11.11
N THR A 563 -58.39 -22.26 -11.93
CA THR A 563 -57.93 -22.06 -13.31
C THR A 563 -58.66 -22.98 -14.29
N ARG A 564 -59.00 -22.45 -15.47
CA ARG A 564 -59.75 -23.17 -16.52
C ARG A 564 -59.27 -22.75 -17.91
N PRO A 565 -59.15 -23.66 -18.90
CA PRO A 565 -58.87 -23.30 -20.30
C PRO A 565 -59.87 -22.29 -20.91
N ALA A 566 -61.09 -22.22 -20.36
CA ALA A 566 -62.10 -21.25 -20.77
C ALA A 566 -61.78 -19.80 -20.32
N ASP A 567 -60.90 -19.60 -19.34
CA ASP A 567 -60.54 -18.27 -18.80
C ASP A 567 -60.03 -17.32 -19.89
N LYS A 568 -59.33 -17.86 -20.90
CA LYS A 568 -58.86 -17.10 -22.07
C LYS A 568 -59.95 -16.31 -22.79
N THR A 569 -61.15 -16.87 -22.88
CA THR A 569 -62.32 -16.20 -23.49
C THR A 569 -63.16 -15.52 -22.41
N ASN A 570 -63.30 -16.16 -21.24
CA ASN A 570 -64.13 -15.65 -20.15
C ASN A 570 -63.59 -14.34 -19.56
N TYR A 571 -62.28 -14.10 -19.55
CA TYR A 571 -61.72 -12.82 -19.11
C TYR A 571 -62.14 -11.67 -20.03
N THR A 572 -62.07 -11.87 -21.35
CA THR A 572 -62.58 -10.92 -22.35
C THR A 572 -64.07 -10.66 -22.17
N LEU A 573 -64.88 -11.71 -21.98
CA LEU A 573 -66.32 -11.60 -21.74
C LEU A 573 -66.63 -10.87 -20.41
N LEU A 574 -65.79 -11.04 -19.39
CA LEU A 574 -65.92 -10.33 -18.11
C LEU A 574 -65.62 -8.84 -18.28
N LEU A 575 -64.51 -8.49 -18.92
CA LEU A 575 -64.17 -7.09 -19.22
C LEU A 575 -65.24 -6.41 -20.08
N GLN A 576 -65.83 -7.12 -21.06
CA GLN A 576 -66.98 -6.64 -21.82
C GLN A 576 -68.21 -6.38 -20.94
N LYS A 577 -68.56 -7.30 -20.05
CA LYS A 577 -69.71 -7.14 -19.13
C LYS A 577 -69.49 -6.00 -18.13
N VAL A 578 -68.25 -5.78 -17.68
CA VAL A 578 -67.90 -4.63 -16.82
C VAL A 578 -68.00 -3.32 -17.60
N ARG A 579 -67.49 -3.24 -18.84
CA ARG A 579 -67.61 -2.07 -19.73
C ARG A 579 -69.07 -1.70 -20.00
N GLU A 580 -69.90 -2.67 -20.37
CA GLU A 580 -71.37 -2.53 -20.54
C GLU A 580 -72.03 -1.87 -19.32
N LYS A 581 -71.71 -2.35 -18.11
CA LYS A 581 -72.29 -1.84 -16.86
C LYS A 581 -71.76 -0.47 -16.46
N LEU A 582 -70.48 -0.18 -16.73
CA LEU A 582 -69.88 1.14 -16.49
C LEU A 582 -70.30 2.20 -17.51
N ASP A 583 -70.59 1.82 -18.76
CA ASP A 583 -71.20 2.71 -19.76
C ASP A 583 -72.66 3.05 -19.40
N ALA A 584 -73.41 2.07 -18.89
CA ALA A 584 -74.73 2.31 -18.33
C ALA A 584 -74.70 3.26 -17.12
N GLN A 585 -73.72 3.11 -16.22
CA GLN A 585 -73.53 4.03 -15.09
C GLN A 585 -73.11 5.44 -15.54
N GLN A 586 -72.16 5.55 -16.48
CA GLN A 586 -71.74 6.82 -17.09
C GLN A 586 -72.92 7.58 -17.73
N ALA A 587 -73.91 6.88 -18.28
CA ALA A 587 -75.12 7.49 -18.82
C ALA A 587 -76.09 8.04 -17.74
N LEU A 588 -75.91 7.68 -16.47
CA LEU A 588 -76.72 8.16 -15.33
C LEU A 588 -76.07 9.34 -14.60
N ASP A 589 -74.75 9.35 -14.47
CA ASP A 589 -74.00 10.35 -13.67
C ASP A 589 -73.05 11.25 -14.49
N GLY A 590 -72.84 10.95 -15.78
CA GLY A 590 -71.93 11.67 -16.67
C GLY A 590 -70.44 11.42 -16.41
N LYS A 591 -70.07 10.54 -15.47
CA LYS A 591 -68.69 10.26 -15.09
C LYS A 591 -68.09 9.22 -16.04
N LYS A 592 -66.99 9.55 -16.73
CA LYS A 592 -66.23 8.52 -17.45
C LYS A 592 -65.52 7.60 -16.45
N TYR A 593 -65.87 6.32 -16.48
CA TYR A 593 -65.17 5.27 -15.74
C TYR A 593 -64.06 4.63 -16.59
N THR A 594 -62.86 4.55 -16.01
CA THR A 594 -61.69 3.86 -16.57
C THR A 594 -61.79 2.35 -16.31
N ILE A 595 -61.34 1.53 -17.27
CA ILE A 595 -60.98 0.13 -17.00
C ILE A 595 -59.52 -0.08 -17.38
N SER A 596 -58.73 -0.63 -16.46
CA SER A 596 -57.38 -1.13 -16.74
C SER A 596 -57.25 -2.60 -16.36
N ILE A 597 -56.13 -3.22 -16.74
CA ILE A 597 -55.70 -4.51 -16.20
C ILE A 597 -54.22 -4.42 -15.81
N ALA A 598 -53.83 -5.14 -14.76
CA ALA A 598 -52.46 -5.62 -14.65
C ALA A 598 -52.32 -6.85 -15.57
N ALA A 599 -51.17 -6.98 -16.24
CA ALA A 599 -50.90 -8.08 -17.16
C ALA A 599 -49.55 -8.73 -16.88
N GLY A 600 -49.47 -10.06 -16.93
CA GLY A 600 -48.20 -10.77 -16.81
C GLY A 600 -47.35 -10.60 -18.07
N ALA A 601 -46.07 -10.30 -17.91
CA ALA A 601 -45.12 -10.05 -19.02
C ALA A 601 -44.76 -11.27 -19.89
N SER A 602 -45.26 -12.47 -19.57
CA SER A 602 -44.83 -13.72 -20.20
C SER A 602 -45.56 -14.08 -21.51
N SER A 603 -44.90 -14.86 -22.35
CA SER A 603 -45.51 -15.54 -23.51
C SER A 603 -46.74 -16.36 -23.12
N SER A 604 -46.66 -17.07 -21.98
CA SER A 604 -47.78 -17.83 -21.41
C SER A 604 -49.02 -16.95 -21.17
N PHE A 605 -48.87 -15.76 -20.55
CA PHE A 605 -49.99 -14.84 -20.35
C PHE A 605 -50.56 -14.34 -21.69
N ALA A 606 -49.69 -13.97 -22.65
CA ALA A 606 -50.09 -13.54 -23.99
C ALA A 606 -50.70 -14.66 -24.87
N GLU A 607 -50.53 -15.92 -24.49
CA GLU A 607 -51.18 -17.09 -25.11
C GLU A 607 -52.45 -17.52 -24.37
N ASN A 608 -52.54 -17.27 -23.06
CA ASN A 608 -53.69 -17.56 -22.21
C ASN A 608 -54.75 -16.45 -22.20
N THR A 609 -54.54 -15.36 -22.95
CA THR A 609 -55.48 -14.23 -23.06
C THR A 609 -55.80 -13.87 -24.52
N GLN A 610 -56.72 -12.92 -24.72
CA GLN A 610 -57.12 -12.41 -26.04
C GLN A 610 -56.74 -10.93 -26.16
N LEU A 611 -55.43 -10.64 -26.16
CA LEU A 611 -54.89 -9.28 -26.00
C LEU A 611 -55.45 -8.25 -27.01
N GLU A 612 -55.59 -8.60 -28.28
CA GLU A 612 -56.18 -7.74 -29.32
C GLU A 612 -57.64 -7.37 -29.03
N GLN A 613 -58.41 -8.29 -28.43
CA GLN A 613 -59.81 -8.09 -28.05
C GLN A 613 -59.90 -7.30 -26.74
N ILE A 614 -59.06 -7.62 -25.77
CA ILE A 614 -58.93 -6.93 -24.47
C ILE A 614 -58.56 -5.45 -24.67
N GLY A 615 -57.55 -5.16 -25.50
CA GLY A 615 -57.10 -3.80 -25.84
C GLY A 615 -58.15 -2.94 -26.56
N LYS A 616 -59.23 -3.53 -27.08
CA LYS A 616 -60.39 -2.79 -27.63
C LYS A 616 -61.42 -2.40 -26.57
N ILE A 617 -61.42 -3.07 -25.41
CA ILE A 617 -62.40 -2.89 -24.32
C ILE A 617 -61.86 -1.95 -23.24
N VAL A 618 -60.62 -2.16 -22.80
CA VAL A 618 -60.00 -1.44 -21.68
C VAL A 618 -59.44 -0.09 -22.13
N ASP A 619 -59.29 0.86 -21.22
CA ASP A 619 -58.63 2.14 -21.49
C ASP A 619 -57.10 1.94 -21.62
N ASP A 620 -56.50 1.16 -20.72
CA ASP A 620 -55.07 0.87 -20.67
C ASP A 620 -54.76 -0.57 -20.19
N ILE A 621 -53.57 -1.07 -20.52
CA ILE A 621 -53.01 -2.36 -20.10
C ILE A 621 -51.66 -2.08 -19.42
N GLN A 622 -51.57 -2.36 -18.13
CA GLN A 622 -50.39 -2.11 -17.30
C GLN A 622 -49.58 -3.40 -17.20
N LEU A 623 -48.55 -3.53 -18.02
CA LEU A 623 -47.76 -4.75 -18.12
C LEU A 623 -46.78 -4.80 -16.94
N MET A 624 -46.80 -5.89 -16.17
CA MET A 624 -45.89 -6.11 -15.04
C MET A 624 -44.50 -6.49 -15.58
N THR A 625 -43.78 -5.50 -16.12
CA THR A 625 -42.40 -5.64 -16.61
C THR A 625 -41.40 -5.52 -15.47
N TYR A 626 -41.54 -6.42 -14.51
CA TYR A 626 -40.68 -6.69 -13.35
C TYR A 626 -40.97 -8.14 -12.92
N ASP A 627 -40.34 -8.63 -11.85
CA ASP A 627 -40.37 -10.06 -11.48
C ASP A 627 -39.93 -10.98 -12.65
N MET A 628 -39.01 -10.48 -13.48
CA MET A 628 -38.41 -11.20 -14.62
C MET A 628 -37.47 -12.31 -14.13
N HIS A 629 -36.72 -12.01 -13.06
CA HIS A 629 -35.92 -12.94 -12.28
C HIS A 629 -36.08 -12.67 -10.79
N GLY A 630 -36.06 -13.72 -9.97
CA GLY A 630 -36.29 -13.62 -8.53
C GLY A 630 -35.93 -14.90 -7.76
N PRO A 631 -36.40 -15.05 -6.51
CA PRO A 631 -36.09 -16.19 -5.63
C PRO A 631 -36.63 -17.56 -6.08
N TRP A 632 -37.32 -17.61 -7.21
CA TRP A 632 -37.77 -18.85 -7.87
C TRP A 632 -36.73 -19.44 -8.84
N ASP A 633 -35.77 -18.63 -9.30
CA ASP A 633 -34.71 -19.06 -10.22
C ASP A 633 -33.54 -19.72 -9.47
N SER A 634 -32.84 -20.64 -10.13
CA SER A 634 -31.66 -21.31 -9.57
C SER A 634 -30.37 -20.47 -9.59
N LEU A 635 -30.43 -19.29 -10.21
CA LEU A 635 -29.34 -18.32 -10.36
C LEU A 635 -29.83 -16.90 -10.05
N THR A 636 -28.89 -16.02 -9.73
CA THR A 636 -29.10 -14.56 -9.66
C THR A 636 -29.36 -13.98 -11.06
N GLY A 637 -30.44 -13.21 -11.20
CA GLY A 637 -30.78 -12.48 -12.43
C GLY A 637 -31.31 -11.07 -12.14
N PHE A 638 -31.69 -10.34 -13.19
CA PHE A 638 -32.22 -8.98 -13.05
C PHE A 638 -33.75 -8.95 -12.88
N ASN A 639 -34.25 -8.13 -11.94
CA ASN A 639 -35.68 -8.01 -11.62
C ASN A 639 -36.50 -7.46 -12.82
N SER A 640 -35.98 -6.44 -13.49
CA SER A 640 -36.66 -5.70 -14.56
C SER A 640 -35.60 -5.21 -15.58
N PRO A 641 -34.91 -6.10 -16.31
CA PRO A 641 -33.94 -5.70 -17.31
C PRO A 641 -34.66 -5.14 -18.55
N LEU A 642 -34.29 -3.95 -19.01
CA LEU A 642 -34.88 -3.34 -20.20
C LEU A 642 -34.66 -4.21 -21.44
N ASN A 643 -33.48 -4.83 -21.57
CA ASN A 643 -33.15 -5.79 -22.63
C ASN A 643 -32.48 -7.05 -22.05
N ALA A 644 -32.54 -8.17 -22.78
CA ALA A 644 -31.78 -9.37 -22.42
C ALA A 644 -30.26 -9.11 -22.54
N GLY A 645 -29.50 -9.41 -21.49
CA GLY A 645 -28.08 -9.05 -21.38
C GLY A 645 -27.11 -10.03 -22.06
N THR A 646 -25.88 -9.62 -22.35
CA THR A 646 -24.86 -10.59 -22.80
C THR A 646 -24.43 -11.51 -21.67
N GLY A 647 -24.36 -12.82 -21.97
CA GLY A 647 -24.09 -13.86 -20.98
C GLY A 647 -25.33 -14.46 -20.31
N GLU A 648 -26.51 -13.85 -20.49
CA GLU A 648 -27.79 -14.43 -20.10
C GLU A 648 -28.12 -15.71 -20.90
N PRO A 649 -28.89 -16.66 -20.31
CA PRO A 649 -29.57 -17.71 -21.06
C PRO A 649 -30.34 -17.19 -22.29
N SER A 650 -30.33 -17.97 -23.38
CA SER A 650 -31.10 -17.63 -24.57
C SER A 650 -32.60 -17.61 -24.25
N ASN A 651 -33.24 -16.46 -24.48
CA ASN A 651 -34.62 -16.13 -24.09
C ASN A 651 -34.83 -15.86 -22.58
N SER A 652 -33.81 -15.43 -21.81
CA SER A 652 -34.06 -14.70 -20.55
C SER A 652 -35.02 -13.53 -20.83
N PRO A 653 -36.08 -13.35 -20.02
CA PRO A 653 -37.11 -12.36 -20.29
C PRO A 653 -36.62 -10.94 -19.99
N SER A 654 -37.18 -9.96 -20.70
CA SER A 654 -36.85 -8.54 -20.52
C SER A 654 -38.02 -7.64 -20.91
N ASP A 655 -38.04 -6.43 -20.35
CA ASP A 655 -39.17 -5.51 -20.46
C ASP A 655 -39.47 -5.17 -21.93
N SER A 656 -38.45 -4.86 -22.73
CA SER A 656 -38.64 -4.51 -24.15
C SER A 656 -39.19 -5.66 -24.99
N GLN A 657 -38.83 -6.91 -24.68
CA GLN A 657 -39.35 -8.11 -25.34
C GLN A 657 -40.82 -8.36 -24.95
N ALA A 658 -41.16 -8.22 -23.66
CA ALA A 658 -42.53 -8.35 -23.17
C ALA A 658 -43.46 -7.28 -23.77
N MET A 659 -42.99 -6.03 -23.84
CA MET A 659 -43.73 -4.93 -24.46
C MET A 659 -43.89 -5.15 -25.97
N GLN A 660 -42.84 -5.61 -26.67
CA GLN A 660 -42.94 -5.92 -28.10
C GLN A 660 -43.90 -7.09 -28.38
N LEU A 661 -43.89 -8.14 -27.56
CA LEU A 661 -44.84 -9.25 -27.63
C LEU A 661 -46.30 -8.77 -27.56
N PHE A 662 -46.62 -7.79 -26.71
CA PHE A 662 -47.98 -7.27 -26.61
C PHE A 662 -48.39 -6.43 -27.83
N LEU A 663 -47.45 -5.65 -28.40
CA LEU A 663 -47.66 -4.95 -29.68
C LEU A 663 -47.89 -5.94 -30.83
N ASP A 664 -47.09 -7.00 -30.91
CA ASP A 664 -47.18 -8.06 -31.95
C ASP A 664 -48.47 -8.89 -31.81
N LYS A 665 -49.05 -8.96 -30.60
CA LYS A 665 -50.37 -9.55 -30.33
C LYS A 665 -51.53 -8.56 -30.56
N GLY A 666 -51.26 -7.38 -31.13
CA GLY A 666 -52.27 -6.42 -31.58
C GLY A 666 -52.76 -5.42 -30.53
N VAL A 667 -52.04 -5.23 -29.41
CA VAL A 667 -52.35 -4.16 -28.45
C VAL A 667 -51.91 -2.79 -29.02
N PRO A 668 -52.76 -1.76 -29.03
CA PRO A 668 -52.34 -0.41 -29.43
C PRO A 668 -51.27 0.16 -28.47
N ALA A 669 -50.16 0.66 -29.01
CA ALA A 669 -49.05 1.20 -28.21
C ALA A 669 -49.52 2.29 -27.23
N ASN A 670 -50.41 3.18 -27.69
CA ASN A 670 -51.01 4.25 -26.87
C ASN A 670 -52.02 3.78 -25.82
N LYS A 671 -52.13 2.47 -25.57
CA LYS A 671 -52.81 1.85 -24.41
C LYS A 671 -51.89 0.98 -23.56
N LEU A 672 -50.68 0.65 -24.04
CA LEU A 672 -49.77 -0.25 -23.34
C LEU A 672 -48.85 0.57 -22.43
N VAL A 673 -48.91 0.29 -21.13
CA VAL A 673 -48.20 0.97 -20.05
C VAL A 673 -47.12 0.02 -19.51
N MET A 674 -45.90 0.52 -19.35
CA MET A 674 -44.73 -0.26 -18.93
C MET A 674 -44.61 -0.30 -17.40
N GLY A 675 -44.57 -1.47 -16.79
CA GLY A 675 -44.29 -1.64 -15.37
C GLY A 675 -42.83 -1.32 -15.02
N VAL A 676 -42.61 -0.65 -13.91
CA VAL A 676 -41.29 -0.39 -13.32
C VAL A 676 -41.32 -0.68 -11.81
N PRO A 677 -40.33 -1.39 -11.25
CA PRO A 677 -40.32 -1.77 -9.85
C PRO A 677 -39.70 -0.68 -8.98
N PHE A 678 -40.30 -0.42 -7.82
CA PHE A 678 -39.66 0.34 -6.72
C PHE A 678 -39.03 -0.62 -5.68
N HIS A 679 -38.69 -1.83 -6.13
CA HIS A 679 -38.07 -2.90 -5.36
C HIS A 679 -37.02 -3.65 -6.18
N GLY A 680 -36.31 -4.53 -5.49
CA GLY A 680 -35.35 -5.46 -6.05
C GLY A 680 -35.33 -6.77 -5.27
N TYR A 681 -34.33 -7.60 -5.57
CA TYR A 681 -34.09 -8.87 -4.88
C TYR A 681 -32.66 -8.93 -4.35
N GLU A 682 -32.52 -9.18 -3.04
CA GLU A 682 -31.26 -9.38 -2.34
C GLU A 682 -30.95 -10.88 -2.26
N TYR A 683 -30.00 -11.34 -3.08
CA TYR A 683 -29.53 -12.72 -3.11
C TYR A 683 -28.27 -12.87 -2.25
N LYS A 684 -28.24 -13.88 -1.37
CA LYS A 684 -27.26 -14.07 -0.29
C LYS A 684 -26.50 -15.38 -0.44
N GLY A 685 -25.23 -15.39 -0.03
CA GLY A 685 -24.36 -16.58 -0.16
C GLY A 685 -24.06 -16.91 -1.62
N VAL A 686 -23.94 -15.86 -2.44
CA VAL A 686 -23.71 -15.93 -3.89
C VAL A 686 -22.24 -16.26 -4.15
N ASN A 687 -21.96 -17.11 -5.14
CA ASN A 687 -20.58 -17.39 -5.55
C ASN A 687 -19.84 -16.12 -5.99
N ASN A 688 -18.59 -15.95 -5.56
CA ASN A 688 -17.78 -14.77 -5.89
C ASN A 688 -17.13 -14.88 -7.28
N THR A 689 -17.98 -14.88 -8.29
CA THR A 689 -17.68 -14.97 -9.73
C THR A 689 -18.63 -14.05 -10.50
N SER A 690 -18.16 -13.45 -11.59
CA SER A 690 -18.95 -12.53 -12.44
C SER A 690 -19.69 -11.41 -11.68
N ASN A 691 -19.07 -10.87 -10.63
CA ASN A 691 -19.67 -9.89 -9.70
C ASN A 691 -21.06 -10.30 -9.15
N GLY A 692 -21.28 -11.60 -8.98
CA GLY A 692 -22.52 -12.15 -8.44
C GLY A 692 -23.66 -12.31 -9.44
N LEU A 693 -23.50 -11.96 -10.72
CA LEU A 693 -24.51 -12.15 -11.77
C LEU A 693 -24.43 -13.58 -12.37
N ASN A 694 -25.59 -14.20 -12.66
CA ASN A 694 -25.72 -15.57 -13.15
C ASN A 694 -25.02 -16.62 -12.25
N GLN A 695 -25.10 -16.43 -10.93
CA GLN A 695 -24.47 -17.29 -9.92
C GLN A 695 -25.51 -17.99 -9.05
N SER A 696 -25.20 -19.20 -8.59
CA SER A 696 -25.97 -19.86 -7.54
C SER A 696 -25.81 -19.12 -6.19
N TYR A 697 -26.86 -19.19 -5.38
CA TYR A 697 -27.00 -18.50 -4.09
C TYR A 697 -27.62 -19.43 -3.04
N SER A 698 -27.58 -19.07 -1.75
CA SER A 698 -28.09 -19.91 -0.65
C SER A 698 -29.35 -19.39 0.04
N GLY A 699 -29.80 -18.17 -0.27
CA GLY A 699 -31.09 -17.60 0.12
C GLY A 699 -31.31 -16.27 -0.59
N ALA A 700 -32.56 -15.84 -0.76
CA ALA A 700 -32.89 -14.56 -1.38
C ALA A 700 -34.18 -13.97 -0.79
N ASP A 701 -34.23 -12.65 -0.69
CA ASP A 701 -35.36 -11.89 -0.14
C ASP A 701 -35.72 -10.72 -1.07
N SER A 702 -36.99 -10.30 -1.07
CA SER A 702 -37.38 -9.03 -1.70
C SER A 702 -36.91 -7.84 -0.85
N VAL A 703 -36.47 -6.76 -1.50
CA VAL A 703 -35.98 -5.55 -0.82
C VAL A 703 -36.51 -4.29 -1.52
N ASN A 704 -37.10 -3.37 -0.75
CA ASN A 704 -37.62 -2.12 -1.30
C ASN A 704 -36.52 -1.09 -1.59
N TYR A 705 -36.76 -0.17 -2.53
CA TYR A 705 -35.77 0.84 -2.91
C TYR A 705 -35.32 1.70 -1.72
N ALA A 706 -36.24 2.05 -0.82
CA ALA A 706 -35.94 2.71 0.46
C ALA A 706 -34.84 2.00 1.27
N ALA A 707 -34.86 0.66 1.35
CA ALA A 707 -33.80 -0.09 2.02
C ALA A 707 -32.53 -0.16 1.18
N ILE A 708 -32.62 -0.32 -0.15
CA ILE A 708 -31.49 -0.32 -1.09
C ILE A 708 -30.68 0.99 -0.96
N GLU A 709 -31.34 2.13 -1.13
CA GLU A 709 -30.74 3.46 -0.94
C GLU A 709 -30.16 3.62 0.47
N LYS A 710 -30.95 3.33 1.51
CA LYS A 710 -30.56 3.59 2.90
C LYS A 710 -29.37 2.75 3.36
N ASN A 711 -29.34 1.46 3.02
CA ASN A 711 -28.44 0.47 3.63
C ASN A 711 -27.37 -0.10 2.69
N PHE A 712 -27.55 -0.03 1.37
CA PHE A 712 -26.70 -0.76 0.41
C PHE A 712 -25.95 0.14 -0.58
N ILE A 713 -26.59 1.15 -1.19
CA ILE A 713 -25.90 2.03 -2.17
C ILE A 713 -24.69 2.73 -1.51
N GLY A 714 -23.47 2.40 -1.95
CA GLY A 714 -22.21 2.94 -1.44
C GLY A 714 -21.87 2.56 0.01
N LYS A 715 -22.49 1.49 0.55
CA LYS A 715 -22.49 1.15 1.98
C LYS A 715 -22.19 -0.33 2.19
N ASN A 716 -21.73 -0.72 3.38
CA ASN A 716 -21.55 -2.12 3.78
C ASN A 716 -20.74 -3.00 2.79
N GLY A 717 -19.78 -2.39 2.08
CA GLY A 717 -18.94 -3.05 1.08
C GLY A 717 -19.58 -3.23 -0.31
N PHE A 718 -20.84 -2.83 -0.50
CA PHE A 718 -21.52 -2.89 -1.79
C PHE A 718 -21.04 -1.78 -2.74
N VAL A 719 -20.63 -2.20 -3.93
CA VAL A 719 -20.31 -1.34 -5.07
C VAL A 719 -21.46 -1.41 -6.07
N ARG A 720 -21.86 -0.26 -6.63
CA ARG A 720 -22.81 -0.20 -7.77
C ARG A 720 -22.08 -0.55 -9.05
N TYR A 721 -22.65 -1.48 -9.79
CA TYR A 721 -22.31 -1.81 -11.16
C TYR A 721 -23.49 -1.45 -12.07
N TRP A 722 -23.21 -1.32 -13.35
CA TRP A 722 -24.20 -1.08 -14.40
C TRP A 722 -24.05 -2.18 -15.46
N ASN A 723 -25.16 -2.68 -16.00
CA ASN A 723 -25.16 -3.61 -17.12
C ASN A 723 -25.55 -2.88 -18.40
N GLU A 724 -24.60 -2.71 -19.32
CA GLU A 724 -24.79 -1.93 -20.55
C GLU A 724 -25.77 -2.55 -21.54
N ASP A 725 -25.99 -3.87 -21.51
CA ASP A 725 -26.97 -4.51 -22.39
C ASP A 725 -28.39 -4.38 -21.81
N SER A 726 -28.56 -4.75 -20.54
CA SER A 726 -29.85 -4.74 -19.85
C SER A 726 -30.28 -3.36 -19.34
N GLN A 727 -29.40 -2.36 -19.38
CA GLN A 727 -29.66 -0.97 -18.98
C GLN A 727 -30.24 -0.86 -17.57
N VAL A 728 -29.65 -1.61 -16.63
CA VAL A 728 -30.03 -1.65 -15.20
C VAL A 728 -28.81 -1.69 -14.28
N PRO A 729 -28.94 -1.15 -13.05
CA PRO A 729 -27.92 -1.24 -12.03
C PRO A 729 -27.98 -2.57 -11.27
N TYR A 730 -26.89 -2.93 -10.60
CA TYR A 730 -26.88 -3.92 -9.53
C TYR A 730 -25.84 -3.59 -8.47
N LEU A 731 -26.05 -4.08 -7.24
CA LEU A 731 -25.08 -3.95 -6.16
C LEU A 731 -24.39 -5.29 -5.88
N TRP A 732 -23.08 -5.25 -5.64
CA TRP A 732 -22.28 -6.43 -5.29
C TRP A 732 -21.24 -6.11 -4.22
N ASN A 733 -21.09 -6.98 -3.22
CA ASN A 733 -20.12 -6.82 -2.11
C ASN A 733 -19.12 -7.97 -1.93
N GLY A 734 -19.16 -9.01 -2.79
CA GLY A 734 -18.34 -10.22 -2.66
C GLY A 734 -19.07 -11.46 -2.13
N SER A 735 -20.30 -11.33 -1.60
CA SER A 735 -21.15 -12.47 -1.18
C SER A 735 -22.66 -12.28 -1.35
N THR A 736 -23.10 -11.05 -1.66
CA THR A 736 -24.51 -10.66 -1.81
C THR A 736 -24.67 -9.83 -3.08
N PHE A 737 -25.60 -10.26 -3.95
CA PHE A 737 -25.97 -9.58 -5.20
C PHE A 737 -27.36 -8.96 -5.04
N ILE A 738 -27.56 -7.73 -5.50
CA ILE A 738 -28.85 -7.04 -5.46
C ILE A 738 -29.17 -6.49 -6.84
N SER A 739 -30.17 -7.07 -7.51
CA SER A 739 -30.79 -6.43 -8.67
C SER A 739 -31.83 -5.42 -8.20
N TYR A 740 -31.87 -4.25 -8.84
CA TYR A 740 -32.84 -3.19 -8.56
C TYR A 740 -32.89 -2.22 -9.76
N ASP A 741 -33.79 -1.23 -9.71
CA ASP A 741 -33.78 -0.07 -10.60
C ASP A 741 -33.28 1.18 -9.85
N ASP A 742 -32.64 2.12 -10.55
CA ASP A 742 -32.40 3.47 -10.05
C ASP A 742 -32.67 4.57 -11.09
N ALA A 743 -32.36 5.82 -10.77
CA ALA A 743 -32.64 6.96 -11.65
C ALA A 743 -32.01 6.80 -13.06
N GLU A 744 -30.88 6.10 -13.19
CA GLU A 744 -30.26 5.88 -14.51
C GLU A 744 -31.10 4.93 -15.37
N SER A 745 -31.62 3.82 -14.80
CA SER A 745 -32.50 2.90 -15.53
C SER A 745 -33.91 3.44 -15.74
N MET A 746 -34.42 4.29 -14.83
CA MET A 746 -35.71 4.97 -14.98
C MET A 746 -35.72 5.93 -16.19
N ASP A 747 -34.62 6.66 -16.45
CA ASP A 747 -34.48 7.46 -17.69
C ASP A 747 -34.48 6.55 -18.93
N GLN A 748 -33.72 5.45 -18.93
CA GLN A 748 -33.69 4.52 -20.07
C GLN A 748 -35.06 3.89 -20.36
N LYS A 749 -35.83 3.54 -19.32
CA LYS A 749 -37.20 3.04 -19.46
C LYS A 749 -38.16 4.11 -19.95
N ALA A 750 -38.05 5.35 -19.45
CA ALA A 750 -38.81 6.48 -19.98
C ALA A 750 -38.46 6.79 -21.44
N ALA A 751 -37.18 6.71 -21.82
CA ALA A 751 -36.71 6.85 -23.20
C ALA A 751 -37.29 5.74 -24.11
N PHE A 752 -37.32 4.48 -23.64
CA PHE A 752 -37.97 3.38 -24.34
C PHE A 752 -39.47 3.65 -24.55
N ILE A 753 -40.21 4.02 -23.49
CA ILE A 753 -41.64 4.40 -23.54
C ILE A 753 -41.90 5.45 -24.63
N LYS A 754 -41.14 6.55 -24.60
CA LYS A 754 -41.20 7.64 -25.59
C LYS A 754 -40.90 7.13 -27.01
N SER A 755 -39.84 6.33 -27.18
CA SER A 755 -39.40 5.82 -28.48
C SER A 755 -40.39 4.88 -29.17
N LYS A 756 -41.19 4.14 -28.39
CA LYS A 756 -42.19 3.17 -28.86
C LYS A 756 -43.59 3.76 -28.99
N GLY A 757 -43.80 5.02 -28.59
CA GLY A 757 -45.13 5.65 -28.56
C GLY A 757 -46.08 4.97 -27.57
N LEU A 758 -45.54 4.48 -26.45
CA LEU A 758 -46.29 3.78 -25.41
C LEU A 758 -47.12 4.75 -24.56
N ALA A 759 -48.14 4.24 -23.86
CA ALA A 759 -49.04 5.06 -23.08
C ALA A 759 -48.35 5.75 -21.88
N GLY A 760 -47.34 5.11 -21.28
CA GLY A 760 -46.63 5.62 -20.12
C GLY A 760 -46.04 4.51 -19.25
N ALA A 761 -45.89 4.79 -17.96
CA ALA A 761 -45.35 3.87 -16.95
C ALA A 761 -46.36 3.54 -15.82
N MET A 762 -46.15 2.38 -15.19
CA MET A 762 -46.86 1.88 -14.01
C MET A 762 -45.84 1.48 -12.94
N ILE A 763 -46.08 1.86 -11.69
CA ILE A 763 -45.14 1.68 -10.57
C ILE A 763 -45.66 0.63 -9.58
N TRP A 764 -44.85 -0.40 -9.26
CA TRP A 764 -45.08 -1.30 -8.13
C TRP A 764 -43.95 -1.22 -7.08
N GLU A 765 -44.14 -0.57 -5.92
CA GLU A 765 -45.27 0.29 -5.50
C GLU A 765 -44.76 1.61 -4.88
N ILE A 766 -45.58 2.66 -4.86
CA ILE A 766 -45.17 4.04 -4.50
C ILE A 766 -44.50 4.11 -3.11
N SER A 767 -45.02 3.37 -2.13
CA SER A 767 -44.56 3.40 -0.74
C SER A 767 -43.12 2.91 -0.53
N GLN A 768 -42.54 2.27 -1.55
CA GLN A 768 -41.22 1.67 -1.53
C GLN A 768 -40.11 2.64 -1.97
N ASP A 769 -40.47 3.82 -2.49
CA ASP A 769 -39.60 4.97 -2.75
C ASP A 769 -40.11 6.25 -2.02
N PRO A 770 -40.09 6.30 -0.68
CA PRO A 770 -40.62 7.42 0.10
C PRO A 770 -39.73 8.69 0.03
N ASN A 771 -38.54 8.59 -0.55
CA ASN A 771 -37.66 9.71 -0.88
C ASN A 771 -37.86 10.18 -2.34
N GLU A 772 -38.76 9.53 -3.08
CA GLU A 772 -39.16 9.82 -4.45
C GLU A 772 -38.00 9.87 -5.46
N VAL A 773 -36.90 9.12 -5.25
CA VAL A 773 -35.74 9.16 -6.15
C VAL A 773 -36.09 8.65 -7.55
N LEU A 774 -36.84 7.54 -7.60
CA LEU A 774 -37.33 6.91 -8.82
C LEU A 774 -38.53 7.68 -9.37
N LEU A 775 -39.48 8.04 -8.49
CA LEU A 775 -40.69 8.78 -8.88
C LEU A 775 -40.38 10.15 -9.48
N ASN A 776 -39.41 10.90 -8.92
CA ASN A 776 -39.03 12.20 -9.46
C ASN A 776 -38.35 12.10 -10.83
N GLN A 777 -37.55 11.05 -11.07
CA GLN A 777 -36.90 10.84 -12.36
C GLN A 777 -37.95 10.45 -13.42
N LEU A 778 -38.67 9.35 -13.18
CA LEU A 778 -39.71 8.84 -14.08
C LEU A 778 -40.77 9.90 -14.42
N ALA A 779 -41.27 10.61 -13.41
CA ALA A 779 -42.26 11.67 -13.61
C ALA A 779 -41.66 12.99 -14.14
N THR A 780 -40.35 13.09 -14.36
CA THR A 780 -39.72 14.20 -15.10
C THR A 780 -39.53 13.81 -16.55
N ASP A 781 -39.09 12.59 -16.82
CA ASP A 781 -38.80 12.13 -18.18
C ASP A 781 -40.06 11.82 -19.00
N LEU A 782 -41.21 11.67 -18.33
CA LEU A 782 -42.54 11.44 -18.92
C LEU A 782 -43.46 12.68 -18.93
N ARG A 783 -42.91 13.88 -18.68
CA ARG A 783 -43.65 15.16 -18.74
C ARG A 783 -43.76 15.76 -20.13
#